data_AF-A0A942CYP1-F1
#
_entry.id   AF-A0A942CYP1-F1
#
_cell.length_a   1.000
_cell.length_b   1.000
_cell.length_c   1.000
_cell.angle_alpha   90.00
_cell.angle_beta   90.00
_cell.angle_gamma   90.00
#
_symmetry.space_group_name_H-M   'P 1'
#
loop_
_entity.id
_entity.type
_entity.pdbx_description
1 polymer ?
#
loop_
_entity_poly.entity_id
_entity_poly.type
_entity_poly.pdbx_seq_one_letter_code
_entity_poly.pdbx_strand_id
1 'polypeptide(L)'
;MTPHAIQLHKEIRLVFWPWLLLLLVALYCLLPFHEGLWNFLDERNVLLPVGCFLGIPFLASLPFGSEFQYKTITHLLAQPKERRIIWAQKLLISLCASLSAAALYLLANRTELYVMPDFWRLCIWMAATAAGAITCTLIAKSSIGGLALSSGSFWIVFVVWSRLSDVARKDGILPASFLWASAAAFFVYCAGLILAGRRLFLHLESADGALTTDIASRSLFLHPGWLRARPRGAILNLIRREFHLLRLVWLFGFISLFVWTALLLFGYVRRNGTDFQIIPVVLALLFGLLTALLAGALSLGEERTQGTHEAQLTLPMPASIQWSVKLFVALSSSVVCAVCFPMSVFLVRGWFAADLFSYVDHGSLWIWVAEAISVTLLAFWCASIVKGTVRAILLFLPMLAALLLASSTGIQSAYSFSQRFRFQFQSATANLDPFSFAPYSLAFIDRHAEFLVIFIVVAPTLAVGLIQSRRMFSRQLEESKIRVVRRALPMPTALLVSSFLVSIGLFFVWNLRMEQQTILREAHRAIESFEANSREASSLQVTRLTFSELSKNSAVSSQTNRWLTGSTIVVRRDPVQPGEPFPSIQWPYEMAYPISTNSDEKLTPYSATIRTANGHTCNLRFRAASQTAGGILSHSCQ
;
A
#
# COMPACT_ATOMS: atom_id res chain seq x y z
N MET A 1 18.15 19.12 40.29
CA MET A 1 17.03 19.38 39.35
C MET A 1 15.76 19.65 40.16
N THR A 2 14.98 20.69 39.84
CA THR A 2 13.70 20.94 40.52
C THR A 2 12.68 19.84 40.15
N PRO A 3 11.68 19.53 41.01
CA PRO A 3 10.63 18.55 40.70
C PRO A 3 9.92 18.83 39.37
N HIS A 4 9.78 20.11 39.01
CA HIS A 4 9.24 20.55 37.73
C HIS A 4 10.13 20.11 36.54
N ALA A 5 11.45 20.27 36.64
CA ALA A 5 12.38 19.86 35.59
C ALA A 5 12.36 18.34 35.39
N ILE A 6 12.24 17.56 36.47
CA ILE A 6 12.16 16.09 36.40
C ILE A 6 10.87 15.66 35.70
N GLN A 7 9.73 16.28 36.04
CA GLN A 7 8.44 16.01 35.40
C GLN A 7 8.48 16.37 33.92
N LEU A 8 8.98 17.57 33.57
CA LEU A 8 9.12 18.00 32.18
C LEU A 8 10.03 17.04 31.39
N HIS A 9 11.15 16.63 31.96
CA HIS A 9 12.08 15.70 31.33
C HIS A 9 11.43 14.32 31.08
N LYS A 10 10.59 13.83 32.01
CA LYS A 10 9.82 12.60 31.83
C LYS A 10 8.87 12.69 30.63
N GLU A 11 8.11 13.78 30.54
CA GLU A 11 7.15 13.99 29.45
C GLU A 11 7.86 14.15 28.09
N ILE A 12 8.95 14.93 28.04
CA ILE A 12 9.76 15.10 26.84
C ILE A 12 10.31 13.75 26.37
N ARG A 13 10.88 12.94 27.29
CA ARG A 13 11.45 11.63 26.95
C ARG A 13 10.42 10.70 26.30
N LEU A 14 9.16 10.81 26.70
CA LEU A 14 8.07 9.99 26.16
C LEU A 14 7.72 10.36 24.72
N VAL A 15 7.68 11.66 24.40
CA VAL A 15 7.32 12.18 23.08
C VAL A 15 8.52 12.24 22.12
N PHE A 16 9.74 12.33 22.66
CA PHE A 16 10.97 12.58 21.89
C PHE A 16 11.20 11.56 20.77
N TRP A 17 11.06 10.26 21.04
CA TRP A 17 11.35 9.24 20.04
C TRP A 17 10.33 9.21 18.88
N PRO A 18 9.01 9.20 19.14
CA PRO A 18 8.01 9.35 18.08
C PRO A 18 8.18 10.66 17.29
N TRP A 19 8.51 11.76 17.97
CA TRP A 19 8.73 13.05 17.33
C TRP A 19 9.95 13.01 16.40
N LEU A 20 11.08 12.53 16.88
CA LEU A 20 12.31 12.39 16.09
C LEU A 20 12.08 11.50 14.87
N LEU A 21 11.38 10.38 15.03
CA LEU A 21 11.03 9.51 13.91
C LEU A 21 10.23 10.26 12.83
N LEU A 22 9.21 11.02 13.23
CA LEU A 22 8.39 11.77 12.28
C LEU A 22 9.17 12.90 11.59
N LEU A 23 10.10 13.55 12.29
CA LEU A 23 11.01 14.52 11.67
C LEU A 23 11.93 13.86 10.64
N LEU A 24 12.49 12.68 10.94
CA LEU A 24 13.35 11.95 10.01
C LEU A 24 12.59 11.51 8.76
N VAL A 25 11.34 11.07 8.91
CA VAL A 25 10.48 10.74 7.76
C VAL A 25 10.16 11.98 6.93
N ALA A 26 9.83 13.11 7.57
CA ALA A 26 9.58 14.37 6.86
C ALA A 26 10.83 14.88 6.12
N LEU A 27 12.01 14.77 6.74
CA LEU A 27 13.30 15.09 6.11
C LEU A 27 13.62 14.15 4.96
N TYR A 28 13.30 12.85 5.07
CA TYR A 28 13.45 11.91 3.98
C TYR A 28 12.57 12.31 2.77
N CYS A 29 11.34 12.76 3.00
CA CYS A 29 10.45 13.25 1.95
C CYS A 29 10.99 14.51 1.23
N LEU A 30 11.87 15.30 1.88
CA LEU A 30 12.51 16.48 1.28
C LEU A 30 13.66 16.15 0.33
N LEU A 31 14.26 14.96 0.42
CA LEU A 31 15.36 14.58 -0.46
C LEU A 31 14.81 14.41 -1.89
N PRO A 32 15.45 14.88 -2.97
CA PRO A 32 15.03 14.56 -4.33
C PRO A 32 15.53 13.15 -4.71
N PHE A 33 14.63 12.19 -4.90
CA PHE A 33 14.98 10.90 -5.52
C PHE A 33 14.69 10.96 -7.01
N HIS A 34 15.63 10.45 -7.81
CA HIS A 34 15.48 10.33 -9.24
C HIS A 34 14.45 9.23 -9.55
N GLU A 35 13.51 9.50 -10.47
CA GLU A 35 12.48 8.56 -10.90
C GLU A 35 13.11 7.31 -11.51
N GLY A 36 13.24 6.25 -10.70
CA GLY A 36 13.69 4.94 -11.15
C GLY A 36 12.51 4.10 -11.62
N LEU A 37 12.77 3.22 -12.59
CA LEU A 37 11.85 2.27 -13.24
C LEU A 37 11.08 1.30 -12.30
N TRP A 38 11.26 1.38 -10.98
CA TRP A 38 10.70 0.46 -9.99
C TRP A 38 9.97 1.18 -8.83
N ASN A 39 9.35 2.35 -9.12
CA ASN A 39 8.48 3.10 -8.21
C ASN A 39 7.10 2.41 -8.01
N PHE A 40 7.06 1.11 -7.73
CA PHE A 40 5.78 0.39 -7.54
C PHE A 40 4.99 0.90 -6.31
N LEU A 41 5.71 1.54 -5.38
CA LEU A 41 5.17 2.42 -4.36
C LEU A 41 6.09 3.63 -4.41
N ASP A 42 5.65 4.76 -4.99
CA ASP A 42 6.34 6.01 -4.75
C ASP A 42 6.25 6.26 -3.23
N GLU A 43 7.30 5.85 -2.51
CA GLU A 43 7.28 5.72 -1.05
C GLU A 43 6.89 7.06 -0.41
N ARG A 44 7.16 8.19 -1.09
CA ARG A 44 6.73 9.54 -0.71
C ARG A 44 5.21 9.68 -0.65
N ASN A 45 4.52 9.20 -1.68
CA ASN A 45 3.07 9.28 -1.79
C ASN A 45 2.36 8.48 -0.69
N VAL A 46 3.05 7.55 -0.04
CA VAL A 46 2.55 6.83 1.12
C VAL A 46 3.01 7.48 2.44
N LEU A 47 4.30 7.79 2.56
CA LEU A 47 4.90 8.31 3.78
C LEU A 47 4.38 9.70 4.14
N LEU A 48 4.20 10.58 3.15
CA LEU A 48 3.73 11.95 3.38
C LEU A 48 2.29 11.94 3.93
N PRO A 49 1.30 11.25 3.32
CA PRO A 49 -0.02 11.09 3.91
C PRO A 49 0.03 10.39 5.28
N VAL A 50 0.75 9.29 5.45
CA VAL A 50 0.78 8.59 6.75
C VAL A 50 1.32 9.49 7.87
N GLY A 51 2.41 10.22 7.59
CA GLY A 51 3.02 11.15 8.54
C GLY A 51 2.11 12.31 8.90
N CYS A 52 1.45 12.91 7.91
CA CYS A 52 0.45 13.96 8.13
C CYS A 52 -0.76 13.38 8.87
N PHE A 53 -1.45 12.42 8.25
CA PHE A 53 -2.77 11.93 8.62
C PHE A 53 -2.82 11.12 9.92
N LEU A 54 -1.71 10.47 10.30
CA LEU A 54 -1.62 9.63 11.49
C LEU A 54 -0.52 10.08 12.45
N GLY A 55 0.64 10.48 11.93
CA GLY A 55 1.79 10.84 12.75
C GLY A 55 1.54 12.06 13.65
N ILE A 56 1.03 13.15 13.09
CA ILE A 56 0.83 14.41 13.83
C ILE A 56 -0.25 14.30 14.92
N PRO A 57 -1.45 13.76 14.66
CA PRO A 57 -2.43 13.55 15.72
C PRO A 57 -1.95 12.54 16.75
N PHE A 58 -1.16 11.55 16.35
CA PHE A 58 -0.55 10.60 17.28
C PHE A 58 0.38 11.31 18.27
N LEU A 59 1.28 12.19 17.80
CA LEU A 59 2.12 13.02 18.67
C LEU A 59 1.29 13.84 19.66
N ALA A 60 0.18 14.41 19.18
CA ALA A 60 -0.71 15.20 20.02
C ALA A 60 -1.43 14.36 21.09
N SER A 61 -1.71 13.09 20.81
CA SER A 61 -2.36 12.16 21.75
C SER A 61 -1.44 11.65 22.87
N LEU A 62 -0.12 11.59 22.63
CA LEU A 62 0.82 10.85 23.50
C LEU A 62 0.91 11.36 24.95
N PRO A 63 0.95 12.68 25.24
CA PRO A 63 1.10 13.17 26.62
C PRO A 63 -0.02 12.73 27.56
N PHE A 64 -1.24 12.57 27.05
CA PHE A 64 -2.37 12.06 27.84
C PHE A 64 -2.56 10.56 27.68
N GLY A 65 -2.40 10.03 26.46
CA GLY A 65 -2.64 8.62 26.17
C GLY A 65 -1.69 7.69 26.90
N SER A 66 -0.44 8.10 27.11
CA SER A 66 0.52 7.33 27.90
C SER A 66 0.15 7.21 29.37
N GLU A 67 -0.49 8.22 29.95
CA GLU A 67 -0.93 8.18 31.35
C GLU A 67 -2.03 7.12 31.56
N PHE A 68 -2.93 6.96 30.59
CA PHE A 68 -3.90 5.87 30.60
C PHE A 68 -3.22 4.52 30.38
N GLN A 69 -2.31 4.44 29.41
CA GLN A 69 -1.63 3.20 29.07
C GLN A 69 -0.80 2.64 30.24
N TYR A 70 -0.13 3.51 30.99
CA TYR A 70 0.68 3.13 32.14
C TYR A 70 -0.09 3.17 33.46
N LYS A 71 -1.40 3.44 33.43
CA LYS A 71 -2.26 3.58 34.63
C LYS A 71 -1.71 4.61 35.63
N THR A 72 -1.05 5.66 35.14
CA THR A 72 -0.48 6.73 35.95
C THR A 72 -1.39 7.95 36.04
N ILE A 73 -2.53 7.96 35.34
CA ILE A 73 -3.51 9.06 35.39
C ILE A 73 -3.98 9.36 36.81
N THR A 74 -4.21 8.33 37.63
CA THR A 74 -4.66 8.47 39.01
C THR A 74 -3.58 9.08 39.89
N HIS A 75 -2.33 8.65 39.71
CA HIS A 75 -1.19 9.29 40.35
C HIS A 75 -1.01 10.75 39.90
N LEU A 76 -1.26 11.06 38.63
CA LEU A 76 -1.20 12.42 38.11
C LEU A 76 -2.28 13.31 38.73
N LEU A 77 -3.51 12.80 38.87
CA LEU A 77 -4.65 13.52 39.44
C LEU A 77 -4.57 13.66 40.97
N ALA A 78 -3.83 12.78 41.65
CA ALA A 78 -3.60 12.83 43.09
C ALA A 78 -2.47 13.78 43.50
N GLN A 79 -1.69 14.33 42.56
CA GLN A 79 -0.61 15.27 42.88
C GLN A 79 -1.18 16.56 43.51
N PRO A 80 -0.49 17.16 44.50
CA PRO A 80 -0.88 18.44 45.09
C PRO A 80 -0.52 19.61 44.17
N LYS A 81 -0.98 19.55 42.92
CA LYS A 81 -0.81 20.57 41.89
C LYS A 81 -2.15 20.87 41.27
N GLU A 82 -2.39 22.14 40.96
CA GLU A 82 -3.62 22.52 40.27
C GLU A 82 -3.68 21.81 38.90
N ARG A 83 -4.79 21.11 38.63
CA ARG A 83 -5.01 20.37 37.38
C ARG A 83 -4.84 21.25 36.13
N ARG A 84 -5.12 22.56 36.24
CA ARG A 84 -4.92 23.54 35.15
C ARG A 84 -3.46 23.66 34.73
N ILE A 85 -2.53 23.63 35.67
CA ILE A 85 -1.09 23.71 35.40
C ILE A 85 -0.63 22.44 34.68
N ILE A 86 -1.07 21.27 35.16
CA ILE A 86 -0.77 19.96 34.53
C ILE A 86 -1.29 19.92 33.09
N TRP A 87 -2.53 20.37 32.88
CA TRP A 87 -3.13 20.47 31.54
C TRP A 87 -2.30 21.35 30.61
N ALA A 88 -1.97 22.58 31.05
CA ALA A 88 -1.21 23.53 30.25
C ALA A 88 0.18 22.99 29.87
N GLN A 89 0.87 22.32 30.80
CA GLN A 89 2.17 21.70 30.54
C GLN A 89 2.09 20.59 29.48
N LYS A 90 1.16 19.64 29.62
CA LYS A 90 0.99 18.55 28.66
C LYS A 90 0.54 19.07 27.29
N LEU A 91 -0.34 20.07 27.26
CA LEU A 91 -0.75 20.74 26.03
C LEU A 91 0.42 21.43 25.33
N LEU A 92 1.28 22.14 26.06
CA LEU A 92 2.45 22.80 25.50
C LEU A 92 3.41 21.80 24.84
N ILE A 93 3.72 20.69 25.53
CA ILE A 93 4.60 19.64 24.99
C ILE A 93 3.99 19.01 23.73
N SER A 94 2.69 18.71 23.76
CA SER A 94 1.94 18.23 22.61
C SER A 94 2.04 19.19 21.42
N LEU A 95 1.81 20.48 21.64
CA LEU A 95 1.83 21.50 20.60
C LEU A 95 3.24 21.68 20.01
N CYS A 96 4.28 21.77 20.84
CA CYS A 96 5.65 21.91 20.36
C CYS A 96 6.07 20.72 19.47
N ALA A 97 5.75 19.49 19.88
CA ALA A 97 6.08 18.30 19.11
C ALA A 97 5.27 18.20 17.80
N SER A 98 3.96 18.42 17.85
CA SER A 98 3.09 18.31 16.67
C SER A 98 3.33 19.44 15.65
N LEU A 99 3.49 20.70 16.09
CA LEU A 99 3.71 21.83 15.20
C LEU A 99 5.06 21.79 14.49
N SER A 100 6.13 21.37 15.18
CA SER A 100 7.46 21.25 14.56
C SER A 100 7.49 20.14 13.50
N ALA A 101 6.85 18.99 13.77
CA ALA A 101 6.67 17.94 12.76
C ALA A 101 5.80 18.42 11.58
N ALA A 102 4.65 19.05 11.86
CA ALA A 102 3.77 19.60 10.84
C ALA A 102 4.48 20.59 9.90
N ALA A 103 5.32 21.46 10.46
CA ALA A 103 6.10 22.42 9.67
C ALA A 103 7.03 21.76 8.64
N LEU A 104 7.69 20.64 9.01
CA LEU A 104 8.54 19.90 8.06
C LEU A 104 7.72 19.19 6.99
N TYR A 105 6.58 18.58 7.34
CA TYR A 105 5.70 17.96 6.35
C TYR A 105 5.13 18.99 5.36
N LEU A 106 4.77 20.19 5.85
CA LEU A 106 4.38 21.31 5.01
C LEU A 106 5.50 21.77 4.09
N LEU A 107 6.74 21.79 4.58
CA LEU A 107 7.92 22.11 3.76
C LEU A 107 8.16 21.04 2.69
N ALA A 108 8.08 19.76 3.05
CA ALA A 108 8.20 18.62 2.14
C ALA A 108 7.14 18.64 1.03
N ASN A 109 5.91 19.00 1.38
CA ASN A 109 4.84 19.14 0.40
C ASN A 109 5.04 20.37 -0.51
N ARG A 110 5.72 21.42 -0.05
CA ARG A 110 5.97 22.63 -0.85
C ARG A 110 6.97 22.37 -1.98
N THR A 111 7.92 21.46 -1.80
CA THR A 111 8.92 21.17 -2.85
C THR A 111 8.30 20.52 -4.09
N GLU A 112 7.14 19.88 -3.96
CA GLU A 112 6.35 19.35 -5.09
C GLU A 112 5.35 20.39 -5.65
N LEU A 113 5.86 21.62 -5.88
CA LEU A 113 5.13 22.82 -6.29
C LEU A 113 4.22 22.67 -7.52
N TYR A 114 4.37 21.60 -8.30
CA TYR A 114 3.53 21.32 -9.46
C TYR A 114 2.20 20.63 -9.14
N VAL A 115 2.05 20.01 -7.96
CA VAL A 115 0.97 19.04 -7.76
C VAL A 115 -0.27 19.59 -7.05
N MET A 116 -0.25 20.63 -6.20
CA MET A 116 -1.50 21.00 -5.47
C MET A 116 -1.71 22.49 -5.09
N PRO A 117 -2.83 23.12 -5.53
CA PRO A 117 -3.38 24.38 -4.95
C PRO A 117 -3.98 24.22 -3.53
N ASP A 118 -3.69 23.11 -2.85
CA ASP A 118 -4.41 22.62 -1.67
C ASP A 118 -3.58 22.65 -0.37
N PHE A 119 -2.41 23.30 -0.35
CA PHE A 119 -1.51 23.42 0.82
C PHE A 119 -2.23 23.78 2.13
N TRP A 120 -3.14 24.76 2.04
CA TRP A 120 -3.89 25.25 3.20
C TRP A 120 -4.84 24.19 3.78
N ARG A 121 -5.37 23.28 2.96
CA ARG A 121 -6.24 22.17 3.38
C ARG A 121 -5.47 21.22 4.30
N LEU A 122 -4.22 20.93 3.96
CA LEU A 122 -3.33 20.11 4.76
C LEU A 122 -3.03 20.77 6.10
N CYS A 123 -2.71 22.08 6.13
CA CYS A 123 -2.50 22.84 7.37
C CYS A 123 -3.69 22.73 8.32
N ILE A 124 -4.89 22.99 7.80
CA ILE A 124 -6.13 22.95 8.57
C ILE A 124 -6.39 21.54 9.10
N TRP A 125 -6.19 20.53 8.25
CA TRP A 125 -6.34 19.14 8.64
C TRP A 125 -5.43 18.82 9.83
N MET A 126 -4.13 19.13 9.73
CA MET A 126 -3.15 18.79 10.78
C MET A 126 -3.48 19.47 12.10
N ALA A 127 -3.87 20.75 12.06
CA ALA A 127 -4.24 21.51 13.25
C ALA A 127 -5.51 20.94 13.91
N ALA A 128 -6.54 20.66 13.11
CA ALA A 128 -7.82 20.18 13.61
C ALA A 128 -7.74 18.76 14.18
N THR A 129 -7.01 17.86 13.54
CA THR A 129 -6.82 16.51 14.06
C THR A 129 -5.89 16.46 15.26
N ALA A 130 -4.87 17.33 15.34
CA ALA A 130 -4.04 17.45 16.53
C ALA A 130 -4.84 17.97 17.73
N ALA A 131 -5.66 19.02 17.54
CA ALA A 131 -6.56 19.53 18.56
C ALA A 131 -7.59 18.47 19.00
N GLY A 132 -8.19 17.77 18.04
CA GLY A 132 -9.15 16.70 18.28
C GLY A 132 -8.54 15.49 18.98
N ALA A 133 -7.30 15.12 18.65
CA ALA A 133 -6.62 13.96 19.22
C ALA A 133 -6.52 14.06 20.75
N ILE A 134 -6.24 15.24 21.29
CA ILE A 134 -6.13 15.45 22.74
C ILE A 134 -7.47 15.12 23.44
N THR A 135 -8.55 15.71 22.97
CA THR A 135 -9.90 15.52 23.55
C THR A 135 -10.41 14.10 23.33
N CYS A 136 -10.24 13.57 22.12
CA CYS A 136 -10.59 12.21 21.79
C CYS A 136 -9.81 11.19 22.63
N THR A 137 -8.54 11.46 22.97
CA THR A 137 -7.74 10.59 23.84
C THR A 137 -8.30 10.51 25.24
N LEU A 138 -8.80 11.62 25.78
CA LEU A 138 -9.46 11.64 27.10
C LEU A 138 -10.80 10.91 27.07
N ILE A 139 -11.58 11.06 25.99
CA ILE A 139 -12.86 10.34 25.81
C ILE A 139 -12.62 8.84 25.69
N ALA A 140 -11.66 8.45 24.85
CA ALA A 140 -11.33 7.05 24.59
C ALA A 140 -10.50 6.42 25.71
N LYS A 141 -9.92 7.22 26.62
CA LYS A 141 -8.95 6.79 27.63
C LYS A 141 -7.79 5.97 27.04
N SER A 142 -7.36 6.31 25.83
CA SER A 142 -6.31 5.61 25.09
C SER A 142 -5.75 6.49 23.98
N SER A 143 -4.43 6.51 23.78
CA SER A 143 -3.80 7.26 22.67
C SER A 143 -4.32 6.80 21.31
N ILE A 144 -4.47 5.48 21.14
CA ILE A 144 -4.94 4.87 19.92
C ILE A 144 -6.39 5.22 19.65
N GLY A 145 -7.25 5.09 20.67
CA GLY A 145 -8.66 5.48 20.54
C GLY A 145 -8.82 6.98 20.33
N GLY A 146 -7.90 7.79 20.85
CA GLY A 146 -7.85 9.22 20.57
C GLY A 146 -7.54 9.52 19.11
N LEU A 147 -6.48 8.92 18.58
CA LEU A 147 -6.10 8.97 17.16
C LEU A 147 -7.25 8.50 16.25
N ALA A 148 -7.90 7.40 16.64
CA ALA A 148 -9.04 6.82 15.94
C ALA A 148 -10.16 7.83 15.70
N LEU A 149 -10.65 8.37 16.81
CA LEU A 149 -11.80 9.24 16.83
C LEU A 149 -11.46 10.59 16.21
N SER A 150 -10.26 11.12 16.44
CA SER A 150 -9.86 12.41 15.86
C SER A 150 -9.66 12.34 14.35
N SER A 151 -8.90 11.36 13.85
CA SER A 151 -8.70 11.20 12.41
C SER A 151 -10.00 10.80 11.72
N GLY A 152 -10.76 9.84 12.28
CA GLY A 152 -12.01 9.35 11.70
C GLY A 152 -13.10 10.43 11.61
N SER A 153 -13.34 11.17 12.70
CA SER A 153 -14.34 12.26 12.70
C SER A 153 -13.95 13.38 11.74
N PHE A 154 -12.68 13.73 11.68
CA PHE A 154 -12.23 14.81 10.81
C PHE A 154 -12.28 14.43 9.32
N TRP A 155 -12.08 13.15 8.97
CA TRP A 155 -12.28 12.68 7.59
C TRP A 155 -13.70 12.95 7.10
N ILE A 156 -14.72 12.76 7.94
CA ILE A 156 -16.11 13.07 7.59
C ILE A 156 -16.26 14.57 7.29
N VAL A 157 -15.74 15.42 8.19
CA VAL A 157 -15.76 16.88 8.01
C VAL A 157 -15.01 17.29 6.74
N PHE A 158 -13.86 16.67 6.47
CA PHE A 158 -13.05 16.93 5.29
C PHE A 158 -13.77 16.55 3.99
N VAL A 159 -14.44 15.40 3.94
CA VAL A 159 -15.22 14.97 2.77
C VAL A 159 -16.38 15.93 2.50
N VAL A 160 -17.12 16.32 3.53
CA VAL A 160 -18.22 17.30 3.42
C VAL A 160 -17.67 18.65 2.94
N TRP A 161 -16.59 19.11 3.58
CA TRP A 161 -15.95 20.37 3.23
C TRP A 161 -15.41 20.36 1.80
N SER A 162 -14.79 19.27 1.36
CA SER A 162 -14.27 19.13 -0.01
C SER A 162 -15.41 19.28 -1.02
N ARG A 163 -16.61 18.74 -0.76
CA ARG A 163 -17.75 18.92 -1.66
C ARG A 163 -18.23 20.34 -1.71
N LEU A 164 -18.38 20.96 -0.54
CA LEU A 164 -18.77 22.35 -0.46
C LEU A 164 -17.77 23.23 -1.21
N SER A 165 -16.47 22.89 -1.14
CA SER A 165 -15.42 23.58 -1.88
C SER A 165 -15.56 23.39 -3.39
N ASP A 166 -15.87 22.16 -3.85
CA ASP A 166 -16.05 21.86 -5.27
C ASP A 166 -17.28 22.59 -5.84
N VAL A 167 -18.38 22.67 -5.06
CA VAL A 167 -19.60 23.41 -5.43
C VAL A 167 -19.40 24.92 -5.41
N ALA A 168 -18.60 25.43 -4.47
CA ALA A 168 -18.33 26.87 -4.35
C ALA A 168 -17.34 27.39 -5.40
N ARG A 169 -16.58 26.50 -6.05
CA ARG A 169 -15.55 26.83 -7.03
C ARG A 169 -16.20 27.34 -8.32
N LYS A 170 -16.01 28.62 -8.63
CA LYS A 170 -16.40 29.23 -9.91
C LYS A 170 -15.12 29.40 -10.74
N ASP A 171 -15.12 28.92 -11.98
CA ASP A 171 -13.98 29.00 -12.91
C ASP A 171 -12.67 28.39 -12.36
N GLY A 172 -12.77 27.35 -11.53
CA GLY A 172 -11.61 26.72 -10.90
C GLY A 172 -11.06 27.45 -9.67
N ILE A 173 -11.55 28.65 -9.37
CA ILE A 173 -11.08 29.50 -8.27
C ILE A 173 -12.08 29.42 -7.09
N LEU A 174 -11.54 29.24 -5.88
CA LEU A 174 -12.33 29.30 -4.65
C LEU A 174 -12.53 30.75 -4.22
N PRO A 175 -13.76 31.19 -3.92
CA PRO A 175 -14.01 32.55 -3.46
C PRO A 175 -13.31 32.81 -2.12
N ALA A 176 -12.68 33.97 -1.97
CA ALA A 176 -11.95 34.35 -0.76
C ALA A 176 -12.85 34.30 0.50
N SER A 177 -14.13 34.64 0.37
CA SER A 177 -15.11 34.55 1.46
C SER A 177 -15.27 33.12 1.99
N PHE A 178 -15.28 32.12 1.12
CA PHE A 178 -15.37 30.71 1.52
C PHE A 178 -14.09 30.27 2.25
N LEU A 179 -12.92 30.69 1.77
CA LEU A 179 -11.64 30.42 2.44
C LEU A 179 -11.61 31.01 3.85
N TRP A 180 -11.93 32.29 4.01
CA TRP A 180 -11.97 32.95 5.33
C TRP A 180 -13.03 32.35 6.25
N ALA A 181 -14.23 32.06 5.74
CA ALA A 181 -15.28 31.41 6.52
C ALA A 181 -14.86 30.02 6.99
N SER A 182 -14.22 29.23 6.12
CA SER A 182 -13.70 27.92 6.49
C SER A 182 -12.60 28.04 7.54
N ALA A 183 -11.61 28.93 7.35
CA ALA A 183 -10.54 29.16 8.31
C ALA A 183 -11.09 29.57 9.69
N ALA A 184 -12.08 30.46 9.73
CA ALA A 184 -12.75 30.86 10.96
C ALA A 184 -13.50 29.69 11.63
N ALA A 185 -14.28 28.93 10.87
CA ALA A 185 -14.99 27.75 11.38
C ALA A 185 -14.03 26.70 11.95
N PHE A 186 -12.92 26.43 11.26
CA PHE A 186 -11.89 25.51 11.74
C PHE A 186 -11.17 26.03 12.98
N PHE A 187 -10.88 27.32 13.07
CA PHE A 187 -10.31 27.91 14.27
C PHE A 187 -11.24 27.75 15.48
N VAL A 188 -12.54 28.03 15.30
CA VAL A 188 -13.58 27.83 16.33
C VAL A 188 -13.67 26.35 16.72
N TYR A 189 -13.62 25.44 15.74
CA TYR A 189 -13.62 23.99 15.98
C TYR A 189 -12.41 23.55 16.83
N CYS A 190 -11.20 23.95 16.46
CA CYS A 190 -9.97 23.65 17.21
C CYS A 190 -10.02 24.20 18.64
N ALA A 191 -10.41 25.46 18.79
CA ALA A 191 -10.54 26.10 20.10
C ALA A 191 -11.59 25.40 20.97
N GLY A 192 -12.75 25.08 20.39
CA GLY A 192 -13.82 24.34 21.04
C GLY A 192 -13.37 22.96 21.53
N LEU A 193 -12.63 22.21 20.70
CA LEU A 193 -12.09 20.92 21.08
C LEU A 193 -11.06 21.03 22.19
N ILE A 194 -10.12 21.97 22.14
CA ILE A 194 -9.11 22.17 23.19
C ILE A 194 -9.80 22.55 24.51
N LEU A 195 -10.81 23.42 24.46
CA LEU A 195 -11.60 23.80 25.63
C LEU A 195 -12.41 22.62 26.19
N ALA A 196 -13.00 21.79 25.33
CA ALA A 196 -13.69 20.58 25.73
C ALA A 196 -12.74 19.57 26.38
N GLY A 197 -11.55 19.37 25.81
CA GLY A 197 -10.50 18.53 26.39
C GLY A 197 -10.05 19.04 27.75
N ARG A 198 -9.87 20.37 27.89
CA ARG A 198 -9.56 21.01 29.16
C ARG A 198 -10.66 20.73 30.19
N ARG A 199 -11.93 20.95 29.83
CA ARG A 199 -13.07 20.69 30.73
C ARG A 199 -13.11 19.22 31.13
N LEU A 200 -12.97 18.31 30.18
CA LEU A 200 -12.99 16.87 30.42
C LEU A 200 -11.86 16.42 31.35
N PHE A 201 -10.65 16.94 31.16
CA PHE A 201 -9.52 16.65 32.05
C PHE A 201 -9.74 17.19 33.47
N LEU A 202 -10.27 18.40 33.61
CA LEU A 202 -10.51 19.00 34.92
C LEU A 202 -11.57 18.23 35.72
N HIS A 203 -12.59 17.68 35.06
CA HIS A 203 -13.64 16.85 35.66
C HIS A 203 -13.32 15.35 35.68
N LEU A 204 -12.11 14.95 35.26
CA LEU A 204 -11.76 13.55 35.24
C LEU A 204 -11.63 13.05 36.69
N GLU A 205 -12.47 12.08 37.03
CA GLU A 205 -12.43 11.37 38.31
C GLU A 205 -11.89 9.95 38.06
N SER A 206 -10.78 9.62 38.71
CA SER A 206 -10.27 8.26 38.77
C SER A 206 -11.11 7.46 39.75
N ALA A 207 -12.25 6.94 39.31
CA ALA A 207 -13.01 5.95 40.06
C ALA A 207 -12.28 4.59 39.98
N ASP A 208 -11.09 4.53 40.58
CA ASP A 208 -10.11 3.43 40.42
C ASP A 208 -10.34 2.24 41.35
N GLY A 209 -11.51 2.14 42.00
CA GLY A 209 -11.84 1.00 42.85
C GLY A 209 -12.32 -0.24 42.09
N ALA A 210 -12.74 -0.12 40.83
CA ALA A 210 -13.31 -1.25 40.08
C ALA A 210 -12.42 -1.59 38.88
N LEU A 211 -11.70 -2.69 39.04
CA LEU A 211 -10.81 -3.39 38.09
C LEU A 211 -11.32 -3.63 36.65
N THR A 212 -12.46 -3.09 36.20
CA THR A 212 -13.16 -3.61 35.00
C THR A 212 -13.99 -2.62 34.17
N THR A 213 -14.14 -1.35 34.52
CA THR A 213 -15.07 -0.46 33.78
C THR A 213 -14.37 0.59 32.94
N ASP A 214 -13.78 0.15 31.83
CA ASP A 214 -13.57 1.04 30.69
C ASP A 214 -14.92 1.66 30.29
N ILE A 215 -14.98 2.97 30.05
CA ILE A 215 -16.23 3.62 29.64
C ILE A 215 -16.71 3.09 28.29
N ALA A 216 -15.78 2.61 27.45
CA ALA A 216 -16.11 1.79 26.30
C ALA A 216 -16.92 0.55 26.73
N SER A 217 -16.57 -0.16 27.80
CA SER A 217 -17.28 -1.36 28.24
C SER A 217 -18.75 -1.10 28.60
N ARG A 218 -19.11 0.05 29.19
CA ARG A 218 -20.44 0.25 29.78
C ARG A 218 -21.55 0.86 28.90
N SER A 219 -21.28 1.76 27.94
CA SER A 219 -22.37 2.62 27.40
C SER A 219 -22.67 2.51 25.91
N LEU A 220 -21.72 2.15 25.04
CA LEU A 220 -21.90 2.36 23.59
C LEU A 220 -22.31 1.15 22.76
N PHE A 221 -22.13 -0.07 23.27
CA PHE A 221 -22.60 -1.26 22.58
C PHE A 221 -23.44 -2.08 23.55
N LEU A 222 -24.72 -2.27 23.20
CA LEU A 222 -25.62 -3.22 23.83
C LEU A 222 -24.89 -4.55 23.94
N HIS A 223 -24.51 -4.97 25.15
CA HIS A 223 -23.85 -6.25 25.38
C HIS A 223 -24.79 -7.37 24.92
N PRO A 224 -24.56 -7.93 23.73
CA PRO A 224 -25.56 -8.80 23.18
C PRO A 224 -25.33 -10.17 23.86
N GLY A 225 -26.38 -10.73 24.47
CA GLY A 225 -26.27 -11.87 25.39
C GLY A 225 -25.60 -13.13 24.81
N TRP A 226 -25.45 -13.21 23.48
CA TRP A 226 -24.73 -14.27 22.77
C TRP A 226 -23.20 -14.21 22.95
N LEU A 227 -22.62 -13.06 23.32
CA LEU A 227 -21.19 -12.92 23.63
C LEU A 227 -20.85 -13.30 25.08
N ARG A 228 -21.84 -13.65 25.91
CA ARG A 228 -21.60 -14.10 27.29
C ARG A 228 -20.85 -15.44 27.28
N ALA A 229 -19.84 -15.56 28.14
CA ALA A 229 -19.15 -16.82 28.35
C ALA A 229 -20.15 -17.89 28.82
N ARG A 230 -20.07 -19.09 28.22
CA ARG A 230 -20.92 -20.23 28.58
C ARG A 230 -20.06 -21.38 29.12
N PRO A 231 -20.54 -22.19 30.06
CA PRO A 231 -19.73 -23.27 30.64
C PRO A 231 -19.30 -24.35 29.62
N ARG A 232 -20.03 -24.50 28.51
CA ARG A 232 -19.70 -25.46 27.43
C ARG A 232 -19.02 -24.74 26.26
N GLY A 233 -17.83 -25.20 25.88
CA GLY A 233 -17.10 -24.77 24.68
C GLY A 233 -15.95 -23.79 24.94
N ALA A 234 -14.79 -24.31 25.39
CA ALA A 234 -13.60 -23.51 25.68
C ALA A 234 -13.13 -22.66 24.47
N ILE A 235 -13.11 -23.26 23.27
CA ILE A 235 -12.71 -22.58 22.02
C ILE A 235 -13.68 -21.43 21.69
N LEU A 236 -14.99 -21.68 21.78
CA LEU A 236 -15.99 -20.65 21.45
C LEU A 236 -15.97 -19.49 22.45
N ASN A 237 -15.72 -19.77 23.73
CA ASN A 237 -15.52 -18.72 24.73
C ASN A 237 -14.26 -17.91 24.45
N LEU A 238 -13.18 -18.56 23.99
CA LEU A 238 -11.98 -17.85 23.57
C LEU A 238 -12.28 -16.94 22.38
N ILE A 239 -12.97 -17.43 21.34
CA ILE A 239 -13.38 -16.61 20.19
C ILE A 239 -14.22 -15.40 20.64
N ARG A 240 -15.23 -15.60 21.49
CA ARG A 240 -16.08 -14.51 22.01
C ARG A 240 -15.26 -13.48 22.79
N ARG A 241 -14.32 -13.94 23.61
CA ARG A 241 -13.39 -13.08 24.35
C ARG A 241 -12.52 -12.27 23.40
N GLU A 242 -11.90 -12.89 22.40
CA GLU A 242 -11.08 -12.19 21.41
C GLU A 242 -11.90 -11.17 20.61
N PHE A 243 -13.13 -11.51 20.23
CA PHE A 243 -14.03 -10.59 19.54
C PHE A 243 -14.35 -9.35 20.40
N HIS A 244 -14.55 -9.57 21.71
CA HIS A 244 -14.75 -8.49 22.66
C HIS A 244 -13.49 -7.62 22.83
N LEU A 245 -12.30 -8.23 22.84
CA LEU A 245 -11.02 -7.52 22.91
C LEU A 245 -10.84 -6.60 21.69
N LEU A 246 -11.25 -7.06 20.50
CA LEU A 246 -11.17 -6.29 19.25
C LEU A 246 -12.31 -5.27 19.07
N ARG A 247 -13.06 -4.91 20.13
CA ARG A 247 -14.16 -3.91 20.05
C ARG A 247 -13.73 -2.58 19.43
N LEU A 248 -12.51 -2.13 19.69
CA LEU A 248 -11.98 -0.91 19.07
C LEU A 248 -11.88 -1.06 17.54
N VAL A 249 -11.46 -2.22 17.05
CA VAL A 249 -11.39 -2.52 15.60
C VAL A 249 -12.78 -2.52 14.97
N TRP A 250 -13.78 -3.09 15.66
CA TRP A 250 -15.18 -3.04 15.19
C TRP A 250 -15.71 -1.61 15.12
N LEU A 251 -15.42 -0.77 16.13
CA LEU A 251 -15.78 0.65 16.11
C LEU A 251 -15.16 1.35 14.90
N PHE A 252 -13.89 1.10 14.61
CA PHE A 252 -13.23 1.60 13.41
C PHE A 252 -13.89 1.11 12.12
N GLY A 253 -14.26 -0.15 12.06
CA GLY A 253 -14.99 -0.70 10.92
C GLY A 253 -16.30 0.04 10.68
N PHE A 254 -17.08 0.35 11.72
CA PHE A 254 -18.31 1.14 11.59
C PHE A 254 -18.04 2.59 11.16
N ILE A 255 -16.99 3.23 11.68
CA ILE A 255 -16.59 4.57 11.23
C ILE A 255 -16.19 4.52 9.75
N SER A 256 -15.40 3.54 9.35
CA SER A 256 -15.02 3.30 7.94
C SER A 256 -16.27 3.15 7.06
N LEU A 257 -17.21 2.29 7.45
CA LEU A 257 -18.48 2.11 6.74
C LEU A 257 -19.25 3.42 6.58
N PHE A 258 -19.33 4.24 7.63
CA PHE A 258 -19.97 5.55 7.58
C PHE A 258 -19.26 6.52 6.62
N VAL A 259 -17.93 6.59 6.68
CA VAL A 259 -17.15 7.48 5.81
C VAL A 259 -17.26 7.04 4.35
N TRP A 260 -17.19 5.75 4.06
CA TRP A 260 -17.41 5.22 2.71
C TRP A 260 -18.81 5.50 2.19
N THR A 261 -19.82 5.37 3.05
CA THR A 261 -21.19 5.74 2.70
C THR A 261 -21.29 7.22 2.38
N ALA A 262 -20.65 8.09 3.18
CA ALA A 262 -20.61 9.52 2.90
C ALA A 262 -19.90 9.84 1.57
N LEU A 263 -18.70 9.28 1.32
CA LEU A 263 -17.98 9.44 0.05
C LEU A 263 -18.86 9.08 -1.15
N LEU A 264 -19.63 8.02 -1.02
CA LEU A 264 -20.51 7.51 -2.04
C LEU A 264 -21.73 8.41 -2.26
N LEU A 265 -22.40 8.84 -1.18
CA LEU A 265 -23.52 9.78 -1.23
C LEU A 265 -23.12 11.12 -1.85
N PHE A 266 -21.90 11.57 -1.57
CA PHE A 266 -21.36 12.79 -2.13
C PHE A 266 -20.82 12.63 -3.55
N GLY A 267 -20.74 11.40 -4.09
CA GLY A 267 -20.29 11.14 -5.46
C GLY A 267 -18.78 11.25 -5.67
N TYR A 268 -17.97 11.00 -4.62
CA TYR A 268 -16.50 10.88 -4.73
C TYR A 268 -16.06 9.56 -5.36
N VAL A 269 -16.96 8.58 -5.39
CA VAL A 269 -16.78 7.31 -6.08
C VAL A 269 -17.47 7.40 -7.44
N ARG A 270 -16.69 7.65 -8.51
CA ARG A 270 -17.21 7.70 -9.89
C ARG A 270 -17.19 6.32 -10.55
N ARG A 271 -18.13 6.11 -11.48
CA ARG A 271 -18.27 4.90 -12.29
C ARG A 271 -17.20 4.90 -13.39
N ASN A 272 -16.25 3.97 -13.34
CA ASN A 272 -15.34 3.62 -14.43
C ASN A 272 -14.67 4.77 -15.19
N GLY A 273 -13.93 5.63 -14.48
CA GLY A 273 -12.88 6.45 -15.07
C GLY A 273 -11.53 5.97 -14.55
N THR A 274 -10.49 5.97 -15.39
CA THR A 274 -9.08 5.86 -14.97
C THR A 274 -8.70 6.92 -13.94
N ASP A 275 -9.50 7.98 -13.82
CA ASP A 275 -9.39 9.04 -12.83
C ASP A 275 -9.94 8.58 -11.47
N PHE A 276 -9.22 7.65 -10.83
CA PHE A 276 -9.42 7.43 -9.39
C PHE A 276 -9.13 8.73 -8.66
N GLN A 277 -10.13 9.23 -7.93
CA GLN A 277 -9.90 10.35 -7.04
C GLN A 277 -8.97 9.88 -5.91
N ILE A 278 -7.91 10.64 -5.68
CA ILE A 278 -6.86 10.34 -4.68
C ILE A 278 -7.47 10.15 -3.28
N ILE A 279 -8.53 10.90 -2.95
CA ILE A 279 -9.14 10.93 -1.62
C ILE A 279 -9.66 9.54 -1.19
N PRO A 280 -10.57 8.85 -1.93
CA PRO A 280 -10.98 7.49 -1.60
C PRO A 280 -9.83 6.50 -1.44
N VAL A 281 -8.79 6.57 -2.29
CA VAL A 281 -7.64 5.66 -2.23
C VAL A 281 -6.83 5.88 -0.97
N VAL A 282 -6.49 7.13 -0.65
CA VAL A 282 -5.77 7.48 0.58
C VAL A 282 -6.57 7.09 1.81
N LEU A 283 -7.89 7.29 1.78
CA LEU A 283 -8.76 6.91 2.89
C LEU A 283 -8.84 5.39 3.08
N ALA A 284 -8.97 4.64 1.97
CA ALA A 284 -8.95 3.18 1.97
C ALA A 284 -7.67 2.67 2.64
N LEU A 285 -6.53 3.20 2.20
CA LEU A 285 -5.21 2.84 2.70
C LEU A 285 -5.08 3.20 4.19
N LEU A 286 -5.49 4.41 4.61
CA LEU A 286 -5.35 4.82 6.01
C LEU A 286 -6.26 4.03 6.97
N PHE A 287 -7.55 3.88 6.64
CA PHE A 287 -8.46 3.10 7.49
C PHE A 287 -8.14 1.61 7.44
N GLY A 288 -7.77 1.09 6.26
CA GLY A 288 -7.34 -0.30 6.09
C GLY A 288 -6.11 -0.60 6.93
N LEU A 289 -5.05 0.19 6.76
CA LEU A 289 -3.80 0.11 7.52
C LEU A 289 -4.06 0.18 9.02
N LEU A 290 -4.82 1.18 9.49
CA LEU A 290 -5.06 1.38 10.93
C LEU A 290 -5.88 0.23 11.53
N THR A 291 -6.92 -0.22 10.82
CA THR A 291 -7.77 -1.33 11.25
C THR A 291 -6.97 -2.64 11.33
N ALA A 292 -6.17 -2.93 10.30
CA ALA A 292 -5.32 -4.12 10.24
C ALA A 292 -4.22 -4.09 11.31
N LEU A 293 -3.55 -2.95 11.48
CA LEU A 293 -2.53 -2.72 12.49
C LEU A 293 -3.09 -2.96 13.91
N LEU A 294 -4.29 -2.44 14.19
CA LEU A 294 -4.93 -2.59 15.49
C LEU A 294 -5.43 -4.00 15.73
N ALA A 295 -6.01 -4.66 14.72
CA ALA A 295 -6.41 -6.05 14.82
C ALA A 295 -5.24 -6.95 15.21
N GLY A 296 -4.09 -6.76 14.56
CA GLY A 296 -2.87 -7.50 14.89
C GLY A 296 -2.32 -7.15 16.27
N ALA A 297 -2.17 -5.86 16.57
CA ALA A 297 -1.51 -5.40 17.79
C ALA A 297 -2.31 -5.67 19.07
N LEU A 298 -3.64 -5.48 19.05
CA LEU A 298 -4.50 -5.64 20.23
C LEU A 298 -4.66 -7.10 20.66
N SER A 299 -4.65 -8.03 19.70
CA SER A 299 -4.87 -9.48 19.94
C SER A 299 -3.98 -10.09 21.02
N LEU A 300 -2.77 -9.55 21.22
CA LEU A 300 -1.79 -9.98 22.21
C LEU A 300 -1.30 -8.84 23.10
N GLY A 301 -1.29 -7.62 22.58
CA GLY A 301 -0.71 -6.47 23.27
C GLY A 301 -1.39 -6.16 24.60
N GLU A 302 -2.72 -6.21 24.63
CA GLU A 302 -3.48 -5.84 25.82
C GLU A 302 -3.30 -6.87 26.96
N GLU A 303 -3.41 -8.16 26.64
CA GLU A 303 -3.23 -9.25 27.62
C GLU A 303 -1.84 -9.29 28.22
N ARG A 304 -0.82 -8.99 27.42
CA ARG A 304 0.56 -8.89 27.91
C ARG A 304 0.78 -7.65 28.77
N THR A 305 0.07 -6.56 28.51
CA THR A 305 0.11 -5.35 29.36
C THR A 305 -0.55 -5.61 30.70
N GLN A 306 -1.66 -6.37 30.69
CA GLN A 306 -2.42 -6.70 31.89
C GLN A 306 -1.82 -7.88 32.69
N GLY A 307 -0.85 -8.60 32.12
CA GLY A 307 -0.28 -9.80 32.74
C GLY A 307 -1.20 -11.02 32.68
N THR A 308 -2.34 -10.94 31.99
CA THR A 308 -3.29 -12.06 31.87
C THR A 308 -2.82 -13.17 30.94
N HIS A 309 -1.82 -12.88 30.09
CA HIS A 309 -1.25 -13.87 29.16
C HIS A 309 -0.74 -15.11 29.90
N GLU A 310 -0.10 -14.94 31.06
CA GLU A 310 0.42 -16.06 31.85
C GLU A 310 -0.73 -16.91 32.42
N ALA A 311 -1.76 -16.26 32.95
CA ALA A 311 -2.97 -16.93 33.41
C ALA A 311 -3.76 -17.61 32.28
N GLN A 312 -3.60 -17.20 31.02
CA GLN A 312 -4.19 -17.89 29.88
C GLN A 312 -3.42 -19.13 29.48
N LEU A 313 -2.10 -19.10 29.59
CA LEU A 313 -1.26 -20.27 29.31
C LEU A 313 -1.46 -21.40 30.32
N THR A 314 -2.03 -21.13 31.50
CA THR A 314 -2.41 -22.15 32.50
C THR A 314 -3.78 -22.80 32.24
N LEU A 315 -4.57 -22.27 31.29
CA LEU A 315 -5.83 -22.90 30.90
C LEU A 315 -5.56 -24.29 30.27
N PRO A 316 -6.48 -25.26 30.39
CA PRO A 316 -6.34 -26.61 29.84
C PRO A 316 -6.57 -26.63 28.31
N MET A 317 -5.91 -25.72 27.59
CA MET A 317 -5.92 -25.64 26.14
C MET A 317 -4.48 -25.50 25.64
N PRO A 318 -4.07 -26.27 24.62
CA PRO A 318 -2.73 -26.17 24.08
C PRO A 318 -2.47 -24.76 23.53
N ALA A 319 -1.27 -24.23 23.80
CA ALA A 319 -0.88 -22.89 23.40
C ALA A 319 -0.98 -22.65 21.87
N SER A 320 -0.84 -23.70 21.06
CA SER A 320 -1.02 -23.63 19.60
C SER A 320 -2.46 -23.28 19.19
N ILE A 321 -3.47 -23.81 19.89
CA ILE A 321 -4.88 -23.49 19.63
C ILE A 321 -5.19 -22.07 20.11
N GLN A 322 -4.67 -21.67 21.27
CA GLN A 322 -4.86 -20.30 21.74
C GLN A 322 -4.27 -19.28 20.75
N TRP A 323 -3.04 -19.55 20.27
CA TRP A 323 -2.39 -18.74 19.25
C TRP A 323 -3.18 -18.71 17.94
N SER A 324 -3.65 -19.86 17.45
CA SER A 324 -4.36 -19.93 16.16
C SER A 324 -5.71 -19.22 16.23
N VAL A 325 -6.46 -19.35 17.33
CA VAL A 325 -7.73 -18.65 17.54
C VAL A 325 -7.52 -17.14 17.54
N LYS A 326 -6.50 -16.65 18.26
CA LYS A 326 -6.15 -15.22 18.30
C LYS A 326 -5.79 -14.68 16.93
N LEU A 327 -4.92 -15.39 16.21
CA LEU A 327 -4.51 -15.03 14.86
C LEU A 327 -5.70 -15.02 13.90
N PHE A 328 -6.54 -16.05 13.95
CA PHE A 328 -7.73 -16.18 13.11
C PHE A 328 -8.74 -15.06 13.36
N VAL A 329 -9.03 -14.74 14.63
CA VAL A 329 -9.96 -13.66 14.98
C VAL A 329 -9.40 -12.30 14.60
N ALA A 330 -8.09 -12.07 14.75
CA ALA A 330 -7.42 -10.85 14.29
C ALA A 330 -7.52 -10.68 12.76
N LEU A 331 -7.16 -11.72 11.99
CA LEU A 331 -7.26 -11.71 10.53
C LEU A 331 -8.69 -11.55 10.02
N SER A 332 -9.64 -12.27 10.62
CA SER A 332 -11.05 -12.18 10.23
C SER A 332 -11.60 -10.79 10.51
N SER A 333 -11.28 -10.21 11.68
CA SER A 333 -11.75 -8.87 12.04
C SER A 333 -11.14 -7.79 11.15
N SER A 334 -9.86 -7.91 10.78
CA SER A 334 -9.24 -6.96 9.85
C SER A 334 -9.81 -7.07 8.44
N VAL A 335 -9.97 -8.28 7.88
CA VAL A 335 -10.58 -8.46 6.55
C VAL A 335 -12.02 -7.94 6.54
N VAL A 336 -12.82 -8.24 7.56
CA VAL A 336 -14.20 -7.74 7.63
C VAL A 336 -14.24 -6.21 7.71
N CYS A 337 -13.46 -5.61 8.60
CA CYS A 337 -13.53 -4.17 8.84
C CYS A 337 -12.81 -3.33 7.77
N ALA A 338 -11.68 -3.80 7.24
CA ALA A 338 -10.87 -3.09 6.25
C ALA A 338 -11.31 -3.36 4.80
N VAL A 339 -11.87 -4.53 4.51
CA VAL A 339 -12.24 -4.92 3.13
C VAL A 339 -13.75 -5.08 2.98
N CYS A 340 -14.38 -5.95 3.77
CA CYS A 340 -15.80 -6.27 3.55
C CYS A 340 -16.73 -5.06 3.76
N PHE A 341 -16.45 -4.19 4.73
CA PHE A 341 -17.25 -2.98 4.94
C PHE A 341 -17.18 -2.00 3.77
N PRO A 342 -16.01 -1.51 3.31
CA PRO A 342 -15.93 -0.70 2.09
C PRO A 342 -16.56 -1.38 0.87
N MET A 343 -16.28 -2.68 0.69
CA MET A 343 -16.83 -3.46 -0.42
C MET A 343 -18.35 -3.56 -0.38
N SER A 344 -18.95 -3.71 0.80
CA SER A 344 -20.41 -3.73 0.93
C SER A 344 -21.04 -2.41 0.46
N VAL A 345 -20.39 -1.27 0.72
CA VAL A 345 -20.85 0.05 0.27
C VAL A 345 -20.79 0.15 -1.26
N PHE A 346 -19.70 -0.33 -1.88
CA PHE A 346 -19.59 -0.37 -3.35
C PHE A 346 -20.61 -1.32 -3.99
N LEU A 347 -20.82 -2.51 -3.42
CA LEU A 347 -21.77 -3.50 -3.93
C LEU A 347 -23.21 -2.99 -3.83
N VAL A 348 -23.58 -2.37 -2.70
CA VAL A 348 -24.91 -1.75 -2.53
C VAL A 348 -25.12 -0.66 -3.58
N ARG A 349 -24.11 0.15 -3.88
CA ARG A 349 -24.19 1.17 -4.93
C ARG A 349 -24.27 0.60 -6.34
N GLY A 350 -23.48 -0.43 -6.64
CA GLY A 350 -23.53 -1.16 -7.90
C GLY A 350 -24.91 -1.77 -8.14
N TRP A 351 -25.51 -2.32 -7.09
CA TRP A 351 -26.90 -2.79 -7.12
C TRP A 351 -27.86 -1.64 -7.49
N PHE A 352 -27.83 -0.50 -6.78
CA PHE A 352 -28.67 0.66 -7.14
C PHE A 352 -28.38 1.22 -8.54
N ALA A 353 -27.18 0.99 -9.09
CA ALA A 353 -26.80 1.40 -10.45
C ALA A 353 -27.18 0.38 -11.54
N ALA A 354 -27.77 -0.76 -11.17
CA ALA A 354 -27.97 -1.93 -12.03
C ALA A 354 -26.68 -2.45 -12.69
N ASP A 355 -25.53 -2.28 -12.03
CA ASP A 355 -24.21 -2.68 -12.51
C ASP A 355 -23.29 -3.04 -11.32
N LEU A 356 -23.45 -4.27 -10.84
CA LEU A 356 -22.87 -4.75 -9.58
C LEU A 356 -21.33 -4.70 -9.56
N PHE A 357 -20.68 -4.95 -10.70
CA PHE A 357 -19.22 -5.13 -10.78
C PHE A 357 -18.47 -3.92 -11.34
N SER A 358 -19.16 -2.92 -11.91
CA SER A 358 -18.48 -1.71 -12.42
C SER A 358 -17.75 -0.87 -11.37
N TYR A 359 -17.98 -1.07 -10.08
CA TYR A 359 -17.31 -0.33 -9.02
C TYR A 359 -16.20 -1.13 -8.33
N VAL A 360 -16.00 -2.39 -8.72
CA VAL A 360 -15.05 -3.30 -8.10
C VAL A 360 -14.04 -3.72 -9.14
N ASP A 361 -12.88 -3.07 -9.13
CA ASP A 361 -11.73 -3.57 -9.85
C ASP A 361 -11.17 -4.81 -9.10
N HIS A 362 -11.09 -5.93 -9.80
CA HIS A 362 -10.60 -7.18 -9.23
C HIS A 362 -9.16 -7.07 -8.75
N GLY A 363 -8.29 -6.35 -9.47
CA GLY A 363 -6.89 -6.15 -9.07
C GLY A 363 -6.79 -5.38 -7.76
N SER A 364 -7.47 -4.23 -7.69
CA SER A 364 -7.54 -3.39 -6.50
C SER A 364 -8.05 -4.14 -5.26
N LEU A 365 -9.06 -5.00 -5.41
CA LEU A 365 -9.60 -5.80 -4.29
C LEU A 365 -8.55 -6.77 -3.70
N TRP A 366 -7.83 -7.49 -4.56
CA TRP A 366 -6.81 -8.43 -4.10
C TRP A 366 -5.66 -7.72 -3.39
N ILE A 367 -5.28 -6.54 -3.89
CA ILE A 367 -4.29 -5.69 -3.24
C ILE A 367 -4.75 -5.29 -1.84
N TRP A 368 -6.01 -4.85 -1.66
CA TRP A 368 -6.56 -4.48 -0.35
C TRP A 368 -6.61 -5.66 0.62
N VAL A 369 -7.02 -6.84 0.14
CA VAL A 369 -7.01 -8.07 0.95
C VAL A 369 -5.58 -8.43 1.38
N ALA A 370 -4.64 -8.39 0.43
CA ALA A 370 -3.23 -8.67 0.70
C ALA A 370 -2.63 -7.67 1.69
N GLU A 371 -2.96 -6.39 1.56
CA GLU A 371 -2.57 -5.33 2.49
C GLU A 371 -3.10 -5.63 3.90
N ALA A 372 -4.41 -5.83 4.05
CA ALA A 372 -5.03 -6.04 5.36
C ALA A 372 -4.43 -7.27 6.06
N ILE A 373 -4.24 -8.36 5.33
CA ILE A 373 -3.62 -9.58 5.85
C ILE A 373 -2.15 -9.32 6.24
N SER A 374 -1.35 -8.74 5.36
CA SER A 374 0.08 -8.53 5.58
C SER A 374 0.35 -7.59 6.76
N VAL A 375 -0.39 -6.48 6.84
CA VAL A 375 -0.30 -5.53 7.96
C VAL A 375 -0.73 -6.17 9.27
N THR A 376 -1.83 -6.93 9.26
CA THR A 376 -2.32 -7.62 10.47
C THR A 376 -1.30 -8.65 10.96
N LEU A 377 -0.72 -9.45 10.06
CA LEU A 377 0.29 -10.45 10.39
C LEU A 377 1.56 -9.81 10.94
N LEU A 378 2.03 -8.74 10.33
CA LEU A 378 3.21 -8.01 10.79
C LEU A 378 2.97 -7.40 12.18
N ALA A 379 1.83 -6.75 12.39
CA ALA A 379 1.45 -6.18 13.68
C ALA A 379 1.27 -7.26 14.78
N PHE A 380 0.67 -8.39 14.43
CA PHE A 380 0.53 -9.55 15.31
C PHE A 380 1.89 -10.13 15.71
N TRP A 381 2.83 -10.21 14.77
CA TRP A 381 4.19 -10.63 15.05
C TRP A 381 4.91 -9.62 15.97
N CYS A 382 4.76 -8.31 15.74
CA CYS A 382 5.30 -7.29 16.62
C CYS A 382 4.76 -7.45 18.05
N ALA A 383 3.44 -7.65 18.20
CA ALA A 383 2.81 -7.90 19.50
C ALA A 383 3.26 -9.22 20.15
N SER A 384 3.70 -10.18 19.35
CA SER A 384 4.32 -11.41 19.84
C SER A 384 5.73 -11.20 20.37
N ILE A 385 6.45 -10.13 19.99
CA ILE A 385 7.81 -9.83 20.45
C ILE A 385 7.84 -8.94 21.69
N VAL A 386 7.01 -7.91 21.71
CA VAL A 386 7.06 -6.89 22.78
C VAL A 386 5.85 -7.01 23.71
N LYS A 387 6.00 -6.47 24.93
CA LYS A 387 4.89 -6.36 25.89
C LYS A 387 4.14 -5.07 25.64
N GLY A 388 2.88 -5.19 25.23
CA GLY A 388 1.96 -4.08 25.11
C GLY A 388 1.68 -3.59 23.69
N THR A 389 0.43 -3.17 23.49
CA THR A 389 -0.10 -2.76 22.17
C THR A 389 0.67 -1.58 21.59
N VAL A 390 0.93 -0.53 22.38
CA VAL A 390 1.65 0.65 21.87
C VAL A 390 3.10 0.32 21.55
N ARG A 391 3.77 -0.51 22.36
CA ARG A 391 5.13 -0.96 22.03
C ARG A 391 5.12 -1.78 20.73
N ALA A 392 4.09 -2.59 20.51
CA ALA A 392 3.94 -3.36 19.27
C ALA A 392 3.77 -2.46 18.05
N ILE A 393 2.94 -1.42 18.15
CA ILE A 393 2.75 -0.42 17.09
C ILE A 393 4.04 0.39 16.85
N LEU A 394 4.74 0.78 17.92
CA LEU A 394 6.04 1.47 17.80
C LEU A 394 7.12 0.58 17.19
N LEU A 395 7.06 -0.74 17.37
CA LEU A 395 7.94 -1.71 16.71
C LEU A 395 7.52 -1.98 15.25
N PHE A 396 6.22 -1.88 14.95
CA PHE A 396 5.69 -2.10 13.60
C PHE A 396 6.32 -1.14 12.58
N LEU A 397 6.42 0.16 12.89
CA LEU A 397 6.99 1.16 11.99
C LEU A 397 8.45 0.88 11.56
N PRO A 398 9.43 0.71 12.48
CA PRO A 398 10.80 0.40 12.09
C PRO A 398 10.91 -0.98 11.43
N MET A 399 10.03 -1.92 11.78
CA MET A 399 9.98 -3.22 11.10
C MET A 399 9.48 -3.08 9.67
N LEU A 400 8.41 -2.31 9.42
CA LEU A 400 7.90 -2.01 8.10
C LEU A 400 8.98 -1.32 7.26
N ALA A 401 9.65 -0.31 7.81
CA ALA A 401 10.78 0.35 7.14
C ALA A 401 11.92 -0.64 6.82
N ALA A 402 12.28 -1.53 7.76
CA ALA A 402 13.30 -2.54 7.52
C ALA A 402 12.90 -3.54 6.41
N LEU A 403 11.62 -3.89 6.31
CA LEU A 403 11.09 -4.74 5.24
C LEU A 403 11.11 -4.02 3.88
N LEU A 404 10.67 -2.76 3.83
CA LEU A 404 10.72 -1.96 2.60
C LEU A 404 12.16 -1.77 2.12
N LEU A 405 13.07 -1.40 3.02
CA LEU A 405 14.51 -1.29 2.72
C LEU A 405 15.09 -2.63 2.26
N ALA A 406 14.74 -3.74 2.90
CA ALA A 406 15.18 -5.08 2.49
C ALA A 406 14.69 -5.45 1.08
N SER A 407 13.43 -5.15 0.76
CA SER A 407 12.88 -5.37 -0.58
C SER A 407 13.57 -4.49 -1.62
N SER A 408 13.69 -3.19 -1.36
CA SER A 408 14.33 -2.23 -2.26
C SER A 408 15.81 -2.58 -2.51
N THR A 409 16.55 -2.89 -1.45
CA THR A 409 17.95 -3.34 -1.56
C THR A 409 18.09 -4.66 -2.30
N GLY A 410 17.16 -5.60 -2.13
CA GLY A 410 17.11 -6.85 -2.91
C GLY A 410 16.92 -6.59 -4.41
N ILE A 411 15.95 -5.73 -4.77
CA ILE A 411 15.69 -5.32 -6.16
C ILE A 411 16.90 -4.60 -6.76
N GLN A 412 17.47 -3.62 -6.04
CA GLN A 412 18.62 -2.85 -6.51
C GLN A 412 19.87 -3.75 -6.67
N SER A 413 20.06 -4.70 -5.76
CA SER A 413 21.15 -5.68 -5.85
C SER A 413 20.97 -6.58 -7.06
N ALA A 414 19.74 -7.02 -7.35
CA ALA A 414 19.43 -7.82 -8.54
C ALA A 414 19.68 -7.03 -9.83
N TYR A 415 19.26 -5.76 -9.86
CA TYR A 415 19.55 -4.88 -11.00
C TYR A 415 21.06 -4.68 -11.20
N SER A 416 21.79 -4.34 -10.13
CA SER A 416 23.24 -4.14 -10.19
C SER A 416 23.98 -5.41 -10.60
N PHE A 417 23.51 -6.57 -10.11
CA PHE A 417 24.00 -7.88 -10.52
C PHE A 417 23.73 -8.11 -12.02
N SER A 418 22.51 -7.86 -12.50
CA SER A 418 22.16 -8.02 -13.92
C SER A 418 22.99 -7.13 -14.85
N GLN A 419 23.29 -5.90 -14.44
CA GLN A 419 24.13 -4.96 -15.20
C GLN A 419 25.59 -5.41 -15.20
N ARG A 420 26.14 -5.80 -14.04
CA ARG A 420 27.53 -6.26 -13.92
C ARG A 420 27.77 -7.55 -14.70
N PHE A 421 26.78 -8.43 -14.73
CA PHE A 421 26.83 -9.71 -15.44
C PHE A 421 26.13 -9.66 -16.81
N ARG A 422 25.92 -8.47 -17.38
CA ARG A 422 25.15 -8.29 -18.63
C ARG A 422 25.70 -9.15 -19.76
N PHE A 423 27.01 -9.25 -19.92
CA PHE A 423 27.62 -10.08 -20.96
C PHE A 423 27.38 -11.57 -20.75
N GLN A 424 27.41 -12.05 -19.50
CA GLN A 424 27.07 -13.44 -19.19
C GLN A 424 25.58 -13.71 -19.43
N PHE A 425 24.70 -12.78 -19.04
CA PHE A 425 23.27 -12.87 -19.31
C PHE A 425 22.99 -12.90 -20.82
N GLN A 426 23.62 -12.01 -21.59
CA GLN A 426 23.54 -11.98 -23.05
C GLN A 426 24.10 -13.26 -23.68
N SER A 427 25.22 -13.79 -23.18
CA SER A 427 25.78 -15.06 -23.66
C SER A 427 24.86 -16.24 -23.38
N ALA A 428 24.27 -16.29 -22.17
CA ALA A 428 23.33 -17.34 -21.79
C ALA A 428 22.03 -17.26 -22.61
N THR A 429 21.48 -16.06 -22.79
CA THR A 429 20.26 -15.82 -23.58
C THR A 429 20.49 -16.01 -25.09
N ALA A 430 21.65 -15.65 -25.62
CA ALA A 430 22.00 -15.87 -27.03
C ALA A 430 22.11 -17.35 -27.44
N ASN A 431 22.29 -18.26 -26.46
CA ASN A 431 22.28 -19.70 -26.69
C ASN A 431 20.88 -20.32 -26.52
N LEU A 432 19.92 -19.58 -25.96
CA LEU A 432 18.53 -19.99 -25.86
C LEU A 432 17.80 -19.48 -27.10
N ASP A 433 16.94 -20.31 -27.71
CA ASP A 433 16.04 -19.81 -28.74
C ASP A 433 14.98 -18.94 -28.03
N PRO A 434 14.97 -17.62 -28.25
CA PRO A 434 14.09 -16.73 -27.51
C PRO A 434 12.62 -17.04 -27.77
N PHE A 435 12.27 -17.70 -28.89
CA PHE A 435 10.90 -18.09 -29.21
C PHE A 435 10.53 -19.49 -28.69
N SER A 436 11.53 -20.35 -28.40
CA SER A 436 11.33 -21.65 -27.75
C SER A 436 10.92 -21.52 -26.28
N PHE A 437 11.37 -20.45 -25.62
CA PHE A 437 10.91 -20.12 -24.28
C PHE A 437 9.45 -19.69 -24.41
N ALA A 438 8.56 -20.66 -24.20
CA ALA A 438 7.20 -20.61 -24.71
C ALA A 438 6.56 -19.23 -24.50
N PRO A 439 5.89 -18.65 -25.52
CA PRO A 439 5.14 -17.40 -25.36
C PRO A 439 4.16 -17.51 -24.18
N TYR A 440 3.71 -18.73 -23.85
CA TYR A 440 2.95 -19.01 -22.64
C TYR A 440 3.71 -18.67 -21.34
N SER A 441 4.98 -19.02 -21.19
CA SER A 441 5.77 -18.72 -19.98
C SER A 441 6.02 -17.23 -19.82
N LEU A 442 6.35 -16.52 -20.91
CA LEU A 442 6.53 -15.07 -20.88
C LEU A 442 5.22 -14.34 -20.61
N ALA A 443 4.13 -14.72 -21.30
CA ALA A 443 2.81 -14.16 -21.07
C ALA A 443 2.27 -14.51 -19.68
N PHE A 444 2.56 -15.70 -19.17
CA PHE A 444 2.22 -16.11 -17.81
C PHE A 444 2.96 -15.24 -16.79
N ILE A 445 4.27 -15.04 -16.96
CA ILE A 445 5.05 -14.20 -16.04
C ILE A 445 4.59 -12.75 -16.13
N ASP A 446 4.28 -12.21 -17.31
CA ASP A 446 3.80 -10.83 -17.48
C ASP A 446 2.41 -10.65 -16.85
N ARG A 447 1.50 -11.58 -17.12
CA ARG A 447 0.11 -11.54 -16.62
C ARG A 447 -0.01 -11.89 -15.14
N HIS A 448 0.89 -12.70 -14.63
CA HIS A 448 0.87 -13.21 -13.26
C HIS A 448 2.09 -12.78 -12.44
N ALA A 449 2.78 -11.72 -12.83
CA ALA A 449 3.90 -11.15 -12.08
C ALA A 449 3.50 -10.89 -10.63
N GLU A 450 2.28 -10.37 -10.41
CA GLU A 450 1.71 -10.14 -9.09
C GLU A 450 1.62 -11.43 -8.25
N PHE A 451 1.17 -12.53 -8.84
CA PHE A 451 1.11 -13.82 -8.15
C PHE A 451 2.50 -14.35 -7.83
N LEU A 452 3.47 -14.22 -8.75
CA LEU A 452 4.86 -14.62 -8.51
C LEU A 452 5.47 -13.83 -7.34
N VAL A 453 5.21 -12.53 -7.27
CA VAL A 453 5.62 -11.69 -6.13
C VAL A 453 4.96 -12.20 -4.84
N ILE A 454 3.66 -12.50 -4.84
CA ILE A 454 2.96 -13.02 -3.66
C ILE A 454 3.56 -14.36 -3.20
N PHE A 455 3.73 -15.33 -4.11
CA PHE A 455 4.18 -16.68 -3.75
C PHE A 455 5.67 -16.76 -3.40
N ILE A 456 6.53 -16.02 -4.09
CA ILE A 456 7.98 -16.12 -3.91
C ILE A 456 8.50 -15.11 -2.90
N VAL A 457 7.89 -13.92 -2.79
CA VAL A 457 8.35 -12.85 -1.92
C VAL A 457 7.55 -12.79 -0.62
N VAL A 458 6.23 -12.70 -0.72
CA VAL A 458 5.36 -12.50 0.45
C VAL A 458 5.25 -13.79 1.26
N ALA A 459 4.96 -14.93 0.63
CA ALA A 459 4.70 -16.18 1.35
C ALA A 459 5.87 -16.67 2.22
N PRO A 460 7.15 -16.66 1.79
CA PRO A 460 8.26 -17.04 2.66
C PRO A 460 8.45 -16.09 3.84
N THR A 461 8.27 -14.79 3.62
CA THR A 461 8.36 -13.77 4.67
C THR A 461 7.27 -13.97 5.72
N LEU A 462 6.02 -14.21 5.28
CA LEU A 462 4.90 -14.54 6.15
C LEU A 462 5.12 -15.86 6.89
N ALA A 463 5.64 -16.90 6.23
CA ALA A 463 5.93 -18.18 6.86
C ALA A 463 6.95 -18.03 8.00
N VAL A 464 8.03 -17.26 7.79
CA VAL A 464 9.01 -16.95 8.84
C VAL A 464 8.33 -16.21 10.00
N GLY A 465 7.51 -15.19 9.71
CA GLY A 465 6.78 -14.44 10.74
C GLY A 465 5.79 -15.29 11.54
N LEU A 466 5.05 -16.20 10.89
CA LEU A 466 4.11 -17.11 11.54
C LEU A 466 4.82 -18.14 12.43
N ILE A 467 5.91 -18.74 11.95
CA ILE A 467 6.71 -19.68 12.73
C ILE A 467 7.31 -18.98 13.96
N GLN A 468 7.84 -17.77 13.78
CA GLN A 468 8.42 -16.98 14.86
C GLN A 468 7.36 -16.55 15.89
N SER A 469 6.23 -16.01 15.45
CA SER A 469 5.16 -15.56 16.36
C SER A 469 4.60 -16.73 17.18
N ARG A 470 4.39 -17.90 16.58
CA ARG A 470 3.98 -19.11 17.29
C ARG A 470 4.99 -19.52 18.36
N ARG A 471 6.29 -19.56 18.04
CA ARG A 471 7.36 -19.89 18.99
C ARG A 471 7.46 -18.89 20.14
N MET A 472 7.15 -17.62 19.88
CA MET A 472 7.19 -16.56 20.89
C MET A 472 5.93 -16.49 21.75
N PHE A 473 4.79 -16.93 21.24
CA PHE A 473 3.56 -17.03 22.01
C PHE A 473 3.70 -18.04 23.16
N SER A 474 4.39 -19.16 22.93
CA SER A 474 4.56 -20.23 23.91
C SER A 474 5.68 -20.00 24.92
N ARG A 475 6.48 -18.92 24.81
CA ARG A 475 7.63 -18.65 25.69
C ARG A 475 7.46 -17.33 26.42
N GLN A 476 7.76 -17.32 27.73
CA GLN A 476 7.90 -16.06 28.44
C GLN A 476 9.08 -15.27 27.86
N LEU A 477 8.83 -14.00 27.59
CA LEU A 477 9.81 -13.12 26.98
C LEU A 477 10.48 -12.27 28.04
N GLU A 478 11.76 -12.52 28.26
CA GLU A 478 12.65 -11.56 28.90
C GLU A 478 12.77 -10.31 28.01
N GLU A 479 12.63 -9.14 28.63
CA GLU A 479 12.74 -7.84 27.98
C GLU A 479 14.20 -7.49 27.65
N SER A 480 14.84 -8.23 26.75
CA SER A 480 16.17 -7.88 26.23
C SER A 480 16.06 -7.25 24.84
N LYS A 481 16.48 -5.99 24.72
CA LYS A 481 16.51 -5.24 23.45
C LYS A 481 17.31 -5.97 22.36
N ILE A 482 18.44 -6.58 22.72
CA ILE A 482 19.29 -7.35 21.79
C ILE A 482 18.54 -8.58 21.26
N ARG A 483 17.76 -9.26 22.12
CA ARG A 483 16.94 -10.41 21.69
C ARG A 483 15.83 -9.98 20.73
N VAL A 484 15.24 -8.80 20.92
CA VAL A 484 14.25 -8.23 19.99
C VAL A 484 14.86 -8.05 18.60
N VAL A 485 16.03 -7.39 18.51
CA VAL A 485 16.72 -7.16 17.22
C VAL A 485 17.10 -8.49 16.54
N ARG A 486 17.70 -9.43 17.28
CA ARG A 486 18.08 -10.74 16.74
C ARG A 486 16.88 -11.51 16.18
N ARG A 487 15.70 -11.37 16.79
CA ARG A 487 14.47 -12.04 16.33
C ARG A 487 13.82 -11.33 15.17
N ALA A 488 14.04 -10.03 15.01
CA ALA A 488 13.54 -9.27 13.87
C ALA A 488 14.28 -9.59 12.57
N LEU A 489 15.59 -9.85 12.65
CA LEU A 489 16.48 -10.02 11.49
C LEU A 489 16.04 -11.07 10.43
N PRO A 490 15.47 -12.25 10.79
CA PRO A 490 15.13 -13.26 9.79
C PRO A 490 14.06 -12.86 8.77
N MET A 491 13.12 -11.97 9.12
CA MET A 491 12.07 -11.56 8.19
C MET A 491 12.61 -10.63 7.07
N PRO A 492 13.33 -9.54 7.37
CA PRO A 492 13.99 -8.72 6.36
C PRO A 492 14.99 -9.51 5.52
N THR A 493 15.73 -10.46 6.10
CA THR A 493 16.64 -11.30 5.31
C THR A 493 15.88 -12.20 4.33
N ALA A 494 14.76 -12.80 4.74
CA ALA A 494 13.93 -13.61 3.84
C ALA A 494 13.35 -12.76 2.70
N LEU A 495 12.91 -11.54 3.02
CA LEU A 495 12.37 -10.59 2.04
C LEU A 495 13.45 -10.09 1.06
N LEU A 496 14.65 -9.79 1.54
CA LEU A 496 15.79 -9.38 0.71
C LEU A 496 16.18 -10.48 -0.28
N VAL A 497 16.33 -11.71 0.20
CA VAL A 497 16.72 -12.85 -0.66
C VAL A 497 15.63 -13.17 -1.67
N SER A 498 14.36 -13.19 -1.25
CA SER A 498 13.25 -13.48 -2.17
C SER A 498 13.03 -12.40 -3.21
N SER A 499 13.04 -11.12 -2.83
CA SER A 499 12.94 -10.00 -3.77
C SER A 499 14.11 -9.98 -4.76
N PHE A 500 15.33 -10.28 -4.32
CA PHE A 500 16.50 -10.44 -5.20
C PHE A 500 16.29 -11.56 -6.23
N LEU A 501 15.86 -12.75 -5.79
CA LEU A 501 15.66 -13.91 -6.67
C LEU A 501 14.56 -13.65 -7.72
N VAL A 502 13.42 -13.10 -7.30
CA VAL A 502 12.33 -12.76 -8.24
C VAL A 502 12.79 -11.71 -9.22
N SER A 503 13.46 -10.66 -8.74
CA SER A 503 13.94 -9.58 -9.61
C SER A 503 14.92 -10.08 -10.66
N ILE A 504 15.86 -10.97 -10.31
CA ILE A 504 16.75 -11.60 -11.30
C ILE A 504 15.96 -12.39 -12.34
N GLY A 505 14.98 -13.18 -11.92
CA GLY A 505 14.12 -13.93 -12.84
C GLY A 505 13.36 -13.00 -13.80
N LEU A 506 12.79 -11.91 -13.27
CA LEU A 506 12.08 -10.90 -14.07
C LEU A 506 13.02 -10.16 -15.02
N PHE A 507 14.24 -9.79 -14.60
CA PHE A 507 15.24 -9.18 -15.47
C PHE A 507 15.67 -10.13 -16.60
N PHE A 508 15.83 -11.42 -16.31
CA PHE A 508 16.14 -12.43 -17.30
C PHE A 508 15.03 -12.54 -18.36
N VAL A 509 13.78 -12.65 -17.92
CA VAL A 509 12.58 -12.66 -18.77
C VAL A 509 12.46 -11.38 -19.60
N TRP A 510 12.72 -10.22 -18.99
CA TRP A 510 12.72 -8.94 -19.67
C TRP A 510 13.76 -8.87 -20.78
N ASN A 511 14.99 -9.33 -20.52
CA ASN A 511 16.04 -9.37 -21.54
C ASN A 511 15.66 -10.28 -22.71
N LEU A 512 15.12 -11.48 -22.44
CA LEU A 512 14.62 -12.36 -23.50
C LEU A 512 13.53 -11.69 -24.35
N ARG A 513 12.60 -10.97 -23.71
CA ARG A 513 11.55 -10.22 -24.41
C ARG A 513 12.14 -9.09 -25.26
N MET A 514 13.12 -8.36 -24.76
CA MET A 514 13.80 -7.31 -25.51
C MET A 514 14.57 -7.87 -26.70
N GLU A 515 15.18 -9.05 -26.57
CA GLU A 515 15.83 -9.75 -27.67
C GLU A 515 14.82 -10.22 -28.72
N GLN A 516 13.68 -10.82 -28.32
CA GLN A 516 12.57 -11.11 -29.24
C GLN A 516 12.14 -9.87 -30.01
N GLN A 517 11.88 -8.76 -29.31
CA GLN A 517 11.47 -7.50 -29.95
C GLN A 517 12.53 -6.99 -30.93
N THR A 518 13.82 -7.13 -30.60
CA THR A 518 14.91 -6.70 -31.47
C THR A 518 14.95 -7.54 -32.75
N ILE A 519 14.86 -8.87 -32.62
CA ILE A 519 14.82 -9.80 -33.76
C ILE A 519 13.63 -9.49 -34.68
N LEU A 520 12.45 -9.28 -34.11
CA LEU A 520 11.24 -8.99 -34.87
C LEU A 520 11.27 -7.61 -35.55
N ARG A 521 11.81 -6.59 -34.87
CA ARG A 521 11.98 -5.25 -35.46
C ARG A 521 12.99 -5.27 -36.60
N GLU A 522 14.10 -5.99 -36.45
CA GLU A 522 15.10 -6.14 -37.51
C GLU A 522 14.54 -6.93 -38.70
N ALA A 523 13.82 -8.04 -38.45
CA ALA A 523 13.14 -8.79 -39.49
C ALA A 523 12.08 -7.93 -40.22
N HIS A 524 11.31 -7.13 -39.48
CA HIS A 524 10.32 -6.22 -40.05
C HIS A 524 10.96 -5.18 -40.98
N ARG A 525 12.04 -4.52 -40.52
CA ARG A 525 12.81 -3.54 -41.32
C ARG A 525 13.43 -4.17 -42.56
N ALA A 526 13.91 -5.40 -42.45
CA ALA A 526 14.49 -6.14 -43.56
C ALA A 526 13.45 -6.51 -44.63
N ILE A 527 12.24 -6.90 -44.21
CA ILE A 527 11.12 -7.16 -45.12
C ILE A 527 10.69 -5.87 -45.80
N GLU A 528 10.54 -4.78 -45.04
CA GLU A 528 10.16 -3.47 -45.55
C GLU A 528 11.18 -2.95 -46.59
N SER A 529 12.48 -3.02 -46.28
CA SER A 529 13.52 -2.57 -47.22
C SER A 529 13.60 -3.44 -48.47
N PHE A 530 13.31 -4.74 -48.36
CA PHE A 530 13.18 -5.63 -49.51
C PHE A 530 11.98 -5.24 -50.39
N GLU A 531 10.82 -4.97 -49.79
CA GLU A 531 9.61 -4.57 -50.52
C GLU A 531 9.78 -3.21 -51.22
N ALA A 532 10.47 -2.26 -50.58
CA ALA A 532 10.74 -0.94 -51.15
C ALA A 532 11.71 -1.01 -52.35
N ASN A 533 12.74 -1.87 -52.27
CA ASN A 533 13.75 -1.99 -53.33
C ASN A 533 13.30 -2.86 -54.52
N SER A 534 12.39 -3.81 -54.31
CA SER A 534 11.98 -4.76 -55.35
C SER A 534 10.88 -4.20 -56.25
N ARG A 535 11.26 -3.54 -57.34
CA ARG A 535 10.33 -3.01 -58.35
C ARG A 535 9.49 -4.10 -59.03
N GLU A 536 10.00 -5.33 -59.15
CA GLU A 536 9.29 -6.49 -59.73
C GLU A 536 8.33 -7.18 -58.74
N ALA A 537 8.58 -7.09 -57.42
CA ALA A 537 7.70 -7.63 -56.38
C ALA A 537 6.35 -6.89 -56.28
N SER A 538 6.16 -5.81 -57.04
CA SER A 538 4.87 -5.10 -57.14
C SER A 538 3.75 -5.96 -57.77
N SER A 539 4.07 -7.03 -58.50
CA SER A 539 3.09 -7.88 -59.19
C SER A 539 2.73 -9.19 -58.47
N LEU A 540 3.58 -9.70 -57.57
CA LEU A 540 3.37 -10.99 -56.90
C LEU A 540 2.72 -10.80 -55.52
N GLN A 541 1.58 -11.49 -55.30
CA GLN A 541 0.84 -11.42 -54.02
C GLN A 541 1.56 -12.17 -52.88
N VAL A 542 2.46 -13.11 -53.21
CA VAL A 542 3.22 -13.93 -52.26
C VAL A 542 4.67 -14.01 -52.72
N THR A 543 5.59 -13.60 -51.86
CA THR A 543 7.03 -13.62 -52.12
C THR A 543 7.71 -14.55 -51.11
N ARG A 544 8.46 -15.54 -51.61
CA ARG A 544 9.28 -16.40 -50.77
C ARG A 544 10.69 -15.81 -50.71
N LEU A 545 11.12 -15.44 -49.52
CA LEU A 545 12.42 -14.86 -49.23
C LEU A 545 13.30 -15.86 -48.49
N THR A 546 14.56 -15.89 -48.88
CA THR A 546 15.62 -16.56 -48.12
C THR A 546 16.38 -15.54 -47.28
N PHE A 547 16.94 -15.96 -46.15
CA PHE A 547 17.68 -15.05 -45.28
C PHE A 547 18.81 -14.31 -46.00
N SER A 548 19.50 -14.98 -46.94
CA SER A 548 20.58 -14.38 -47.73
C SER A 548 20.13 -13.22 -48.62
N GLU A 549 18.85 -13.16 -48.98
CA GLU A 549 18.25 -12.03 -49.71
C GLU A 549 17.90 -10.88 -48.75
N LEU A 550 17.36 -11.18 -47.57
CA LEU A 550 17.07 -10.16 -46.55
C LEU A 550 18.32 -9.47 -46.02
N SER A 551 19.38 -10.24 -45.76
CA SER A 551 20.63 -9.71 -45.19
C SER A 551 21.39 -8.79 -46.16
N LYS A 552 21.10 -8.85 -47.47
CA LYS A 552 21.68 -7.94 -48.47
C LYS A 552 21.04 -6.56 -48.43
N ASN A 553 19.77 -6.48 -48.03
CA ASN A 553 18.97 -5.26 -48.10
C ASN A 553 18.89 -4.48 -46.78
N SER A 554 19.37 -5.05 -45.68
CA SER A 554 19.37 -4.39 -44.38
C SER A 554 20.49 -4.91 -43.48
N ALA A 555 21.02 -4.05 -42.62
CA ALA A 555 21.95 -4.46 -41.58
C ALA A 555 21.17 -5.20 -40.48
N VAL A 556 21.47 -6.48 -40.32
CA VAL A 556 20.84 -7.38 -39.35
C VAL A 556 21.87 -7.71 -38.26
N SER A 557 21.46 -7.71 -36.99
CA SER A 557 22.36 -8.06 -35.88
C SER A 557 22.84 -9.51 -35.99
N SER A 558 23.98 -9.84 -35.36
CA SER A 558 24.51 -11.21 -35.34
C SER A 558 23.53 -12.22 -34.73
N GLN A 559 22.68 -11.78 -33.80
CA GLN A 559 21.67 -12.61 -33.15
C GLN A 559 20.50 -12.91 -34.10
N THR A 560 19.96 -11.89 -34.75
CA THR A 560 18.90 -12.06 -35.77
C THR A 560 19.41 -12.87 -36.96
N ASN A 561 20.67 -12.67 -37.37
CA ASN A 561 21.32 -13.49 -38.39
C ASN A 561 21.35 -14.97 -37.99
N ARG A 562 21.82 -15.28 -36.77
CA ARG A 562 21.83 -16.65 -36.26
C ARG A 562 20.44 -17.28 -36.26
N TRP A 563 19.42 -16.52 -35.86
CA TRP A 563 18.05 -17.02 -35.79
C TRP A 563 17.40 -17.22 -37.17
N LEU A 564 17.65 -16.30 -38.11
CA LEU A 564 17.13 -16.36 -39.47
C LEU A 564 17.95 -17.27 -40.40
N THR A 565 19.16 -17.68 -40.03
CA THR A 565 19.99 -18.56 -40.85
C THR A 565 19.27 -19.89 -41.10
N GLY A 566 19.06 -20.23 -42.38
CA GLY A 566 18.30 -21.43 -42.78
C GLY A 566 16.79 -21.30 -42.66
N SER A 567 16.26 -20.12 -42.29
CA SER A 567 14.82 -19.86 -42.27
C SER A 567 14.25 -19.64 -43.67
N THR A 568 12.98 -20.00 -43.86
CA THR A 568 12.21 -19.65 -45.05
C THR A 568 11.12 -18.67 -44.66
N ILE A 569 11.12 -17.51 -45.30
CA ILE A 569 10.18 -16.43 -45.00
C ILE A 569 9.21 -16.31 -46.17
N VAL A 570 7.92 -16.42 -45.90
CA VAL A 570 6.86 -16.23 -46.90
C VAL A 570 6.14 -14.95 -46.55
N VAL A 571 6.32 -13.91 -47.36
CA VAL A 571 5.66 -12.61 -47.18
C VAL A 571 4.46 -12.53 -48.11
N ARG A 572 3.31 -12.17 -47.56
CA ARG A 572 2.06 -11.93 -48.27
C ARG A 572 1.61 -10.50 -47.98
N ARG A 573 1.29 -9.75 -49.02
CA ARG A 573 0.69 -8.42 -48.85
C ARG A 573 -0.76 -8.57 -48.44
N ASP A 574 -1.12 -7.90 -47.34
CA ASP A 574 -2.50 -7.82 -46.92
C ASP A 574 -3.14 -6.66 -47.71
N PRO A 575 -4.27 -6.86 -48.41
CA PRO A 575 -4.93 -5.76 -49.08
C PRO A 575 -5.32 -4.71 -48.03
N VAL A 576 -4.96 -3.45 -48.28
CA VAL A 576 -5.40 -2.34 -47.44
C VAL A 576 -6.91 -2.25 -47.55
N GLN A 577 -7.64 -2.76 -46.57
CA GLN A 577 -9.08 -2.50 -46.46
C GLN A 577 -9.28 -1.22 -45.65
N PRO A 578 -9.57 -0.07 -46.28
CA PRO A 578 -9.83 1.15 -45.55
C PRO A 578 -11.07 0.97 -44.67
N GLY A 579 -10.90 1.12 -43.36
CA GLY A 579 -12.01 1.14 -42.40
C GLY A 579 -12.31 -0.18 -41.68
N GLU A 580 -11.54 -1.26 -41.91
CA GLU A 580 -11.66 -2.42 -41.01
C GLU A 580 -11.11 -2.06 -39.61
N PRO A 581 -11.91 -2.23 -38.54
CA PRO A 581 -11.40 -2.09 -37.18
C PRO A 581 -10.26 -3.08 -36.98
N PHE A 582 -9.21 -2.67 -36.26
CA PHE A 582 -8.07 -3.55 -35.97
C PHE A 582 -8.60 -4.92 -35.50
N PRO A 583 -8.28 -6.02 -36.21
CA PRO A 583 -8.65 -7.35 -35.75
C PRO A 583 -8.22 -7.50 -34.29
N SER A 584 -9.14 -7.94 -33.44
CA SER A 584 -8.90 -8.10 -32.00
C SER A 584 -7.64 -8.94 -31.82
N ILE A 585 -6.60 -8.35 -31.24
CA ILE A 585 -5.37 -9.06 -30.88
C ILE A 585 -5.79 -10.24 -30.01
N GLN A 586 -5.47 -11.46 -30.46
CA GLN A 586 -5.85 -12.67 -29.73
C GLN A 586 -4.88 -12.91 -28.57
N TRP A 587 -5.05 -12.16 -27.49
CA TRP A 587 -4.33 -12.40 -26.24
C TRP A 587 -4.75 -13.76 -25.65
N PRO A 588 -3.82 -14.58 -25.12
CA PRO A 588 -2.39 -14.34 -24.90
C PRO A 588 -1.47 -14.84 -26.04
N TYR A 589 -2.02 -15.26 -27.19
CA TYR A 589 -1.28 -15.93 -28.26
C TYR A 589 -0.58 -14.97 -29.23
N GLU A 590 -1.09 -13.75 -29.34
CA GLU A 590 -0.56 -12.71 -30.22
C GLU A 590 -0.04 -11.55 -29.38
N MET A 591 1.23 -11.20 -29.57
CA MET A 591 1.87 -10.05 -28.93
C MET A 591 2.04 -8.94 -29.95
N ALA A 592 1.64 -7.72 -29.59
CA ALA A 592 1.68 -6.55 -30.46
C ALA A 592 2.56 -5.43 -29.88
N TYR A 593 3.33 -4.78 -30.73
CA TYR A 593 4.18 -3.66 -30.35
C TYR A 593 4.00 -2.49 -31.32
N PRO A 594 3.98 -1.24 -30.83
CA PRO A 594 4.03 -0.08 -31.71
C PRO A 594 5.40 -0.02 -32.40
N ILE A 595 5.39 0.26 -33.70
CA ILE A 595 6.57 0.57 -34.49
C ILE A 595 6.38 1.96 -35.07
N SER A 596 7.34 2.84 -34.79
CA SER A 596 7.51 4.11 -35.50
C SER A 596 8.51 3.90 -36.63
N THR A 597 8.15 4.31 -37.84
CA THR A 597 9.11 4.41 -38.95
C THR A 597 9.54 5.86 -39.09
N ASN A 598 10.79 6.06 -39.50
CA ASN A 598 11.33 7.41 -39.75
C ASN A 598 11.04 7.87 -41.18
N SER A 599 10.41 7.03 -42.00
CA SER A 599 10.05 7.33 -43.38
C SER A 599 8.65 7.95 -43.43
N ASP A 600 8.52 9.06 -44.16
CA ASP A 600 7.22 9.63 -44.56
C ASP A 600 6.48 8.74 -45.59
N GLU A 601 7.09 7.62 -45.96
CA GLU A 601 6.58 6.70 -46.96
C GLU A 601 5.46 5.84 -46.38
N LYS A 602 4.34 5.74 -47.10
CA LYS A 602 3.18 4.95 -46.68
C LYS A 602 3.56 3.47 -46.63
N LEU A 603 3.61 2.91 -45.42
CA LEU A 603 3.91 1.51 -45.21
C LEU A 603 2.77 0.62 -45.73
N THR A 604 3.13 -0.43 -46.46
CA THR A 604 2.19 -1.46 -46.90
C THR A 604 1.99 -2.50 -45.80
N PRO A 605 0.75 -2.79 -45.38
CA PRO A 605 0.48 -3.87 -44.43
C PRO A 605 0.80 -5.23 -45.07
N TYR A 606 1.35 -6.14 -44.26
CA TYR A 606 1.72 -7.46 -44.70
C TYR A 606 1.59 -8.51 -43.61
N SER A 607 1.46 -9.76 -44.02
CA SER A 607 1.61 -10.95 -43.20
C SER A 607 2.83 -11.73 -43.65
N ALA A 608 3.70 -12.11 -42.72
CA ALA A 608 4.91 -12.87 -43.01
C ALA A 608 4.96 -14.13 -42.12
N THR A 609 5.15 -15.30 -42.73
CA THR A 609 5.39 -16.55 -42.00
C THR A 609 6.86 -16.91 -42.10
N ILE A 610 7.56 -16.85 -40.98
CA ILE A 610 8.96 -17.27 -40.84
C ILE A 610 8.96 -18.70 -40.32
N ARG A 611 9.45 -19.64 -41.13
CA ARG A 611 9.75 -21.00 -40.68
C ARG A 611 11.23 -21.10 -40.39
N THR A 612 11.61 -21.28 -39.13
CA THR A 612 13.01 -21.36 -38.71
C THR A 612 13.61 -22.72 -39.07
N ALA A 613 14.95 -22.80 -39.09
CA ALA A 613 15.65 -24.07 -39.31
C ALA A 613 15.32 -25.13 -38.23
N ASN A 614 14.94 -24.68 -37.03
CA ASN A 614 14.55 -25.53 -35.91
C ASN A 614 13.11 -26.06 -36.00
N GLY A 615 12.36 -25.68 -37.05
CA GLY A 615 10.98 -26.13 -37.26
C GLY A 615 9.91 -25.25 -36.60
N HIS A 616 10.30 -24.17 -35.91
CA HIS A 616 9.35 -23.20 -35.36
C HIS A 616 8.71 -22.35 -36.45
N THR A 617 7.45 -21.99 -36.27
CA THR A 617 6.71 -21.15 -37.20
C THR A 617 6.28 -19.86 -36.52
N CYS A 618 6.83 -18.73 -36.96
CA CYS A 618 6.51 -17.40 -36.48
C CYS A 618 5.72 -16.64 -37.52
N ASN A 619 4.47 -16.32 -37.20
CA ASN A 619 3.63 -15.44 -38.00
C ASN A 619 3.79 -14.01 -37.51
N LEU A 620 4.30 -13.15 -38.37
CA LEU A 620 4.39 -11.71 -38.20
C LEU A 620 3.26 -11.06 -38.98
N ARG A 621 2.64 -10.04 -38.41
CA ARG A 621 1.64 -9.24 -39.11
C ARG A 621 1.86 -7.78 -38.79
N PHE A 622 2.13 -7.00 -39.83
CA PHE A 622 2.31 -5.56 -39.72
C PHE A 622 1.06 -4.85 -40.23
N ARG A 623 0.53 -3.93 -39.41
CA ARG A 623 -0.62 -3.09 -39.76
C ARG A 623 -0.21 -1.63 -39.69
N ALA A 624 -0.27 -0.93 -40.82
CA ALA A 624 -0.04 0.50 -40.87
C ALA A 624 -1.20 1.25 -40.21
N ALA A 625 -0.91 2.28 -39.41
CA ALA A 625 -1.91 3.21 -38.93
C ALA A 625 -2.32 4.14 -40.08
N SER A 626 -3.63 4.37 -40.26
CA SER A 626 -4.14 5.12 -41.42
C SER A 626 -3.70 6.58 -41.48
N GLN A 627 -3.17 7.14 -40.38
CA GLN A 627 -2.90 8.58 -40.24
C GLN A 627 -1.50 8.91 -39.71
N THR A 628 -0.67 7.93 -39.33
CA THR A 628 0.66 8.18 -38.77
C THR A 628 1.71 7.33 -39.48
N ALA A 629 2.97 7.81 -39.49
CA ALA A 629 4.15 7.07 -39.98
C ALA A 629 4.54 5.92 -39.03
N GLY A 630 3.54 5.16 -38.59
CA GLY A 630 3.72 4.09 -37.63
C GLY A 630 2.67 3.01 -37.82
N GLY A 631 2.90 1.89 -37.17
CA GLY A 631 2.01 0.76 -37.22
C GLY A 631 2.12 -0.11 -35.99
N ILE A 632 1.34 -1.18 -36.00
CA ILE A 632 1.38 -2.22 -34.98
C ILE A 632 1.96 -3.46 -35.62
N LEU A 633 3.09 -3.94 -35.08
CA LEU A 633 3.64 -5.24 -35.42
C LEU A 633 3.17 -6.26 -34.39
N SER A 634 2.29 -7.15 -34.83
CA SER A 634 1.84 -8.32 -34.09
C SER A 634 2.63 -9.55 -34.49
N HIS A 635 2.86 -10.47 -33.57
CA HIS A 635 3.46 -11.76 -33.87
C HIS A 635 2.89 -12.90 -33.01
N SER A 636 2.94 -14.11 -33.56
CA SER A 636 2.60 -15.37 -32.90
C SER A 636 3.57 -16.45 -33.38
N CYS A 637 4.30 -17.08 -32.45
CA CYS A 637 5.23 -18.16 -32.75
C CYS A 637 4.76 -19.47 -32.13
N GLN A 638 4.83 -20.56 -32.91
CA GLN A 638 4.49 -21.93 -32.52
C GLN A 638 5.69 -22.86 -32.69
#